data_AF-A0A938GJ68-F1
#
_entry.id   AF-A0A938GJ68-F1
#
_cell.length_a   1.000
_cell.length_b   1.000
_cell.length_c   1.000
_cell.angle_alpha   90.00
_cell.angle_beta   90.00
_cell.angle_gamma   90.00
#
_symmetry.space_group_name_H-M   'P 1'
#
loop_
_entity.id
_entity.type
_entity.pdbx_description
1 polymer ?
#
loop_
_entity_poly.entity_id
_entity_poly.type
_entity_poly.pdbx_seq_one_letter_code
_entity_poly.pdbx_strand_id
1 'polypeptide(L)'
;MTTVASPSSISSRRVKTRRSSARKPWKVVLWKPLATTELSLLPVCKPGPAMLPRAWIMLAGVGVLNAHGGLPTGPLSPKEATAAFKLEPGIEAKCVAWEPLVQSPSALAFNDQGHLFVAENRGYPSGPPPGQMPLGRIARLQDSDGDGVFDRRTEFAEGLTFPNGLMWWQGGVLVSCSPDLLYLKDADNDGRADIREIWFTGFDTHSTPQLRACYPTLGPDGWIYLSRGWSGGTITSPKWPSLASVDLKDGDFRFRPDGSAAEAIGGNGQFGLAFDPFGRRFIVSSRNPLMHAVTHRRSWDSNPAMPFREVVQDVSPTGAEAKVLPAAEDLTTSGFSPELMSQLQAGTFTSACGIHYNLSLGLGGERQGNWFICEPAQALIQRQLITPNGASFRSRRASETQEFVTSTDSWHHPVFLCTGPDGFLYVADMYRKTIDHPDRVPDDARKRLDFESGRYMGRIWRFKDKEALTEAGVRVWKNDGMAVAEAVRDLRSRNPWVRESARRRVIEFWFGLSAEDRRNSSWVASLRTELVKAGKEASGAWVRSGVTQLLRIMGGRLPQDLGWDPTRDPAAGVREQAVLWMDDLLVNPDISDHEAIRSRCLDLAEDPDPRVRFQALLTLAKVRDADRDILRILVNRSSQDASDRWLRTAILSHARLNHTLAMRLGADASLTDTNLKPLLRELGHSIGATPTESKAALALKAMLSRGNAHPVWLPDFVRGIATGLRSRGFGNDKSPLDALSNTETGRQLELSAGLEQLRAGSIQLARGTTHSTLKAGAASVLGEFDNPESRQALEALLDDREAIEVQREAAAALGGLNDESAAELLTSSEHWPSYPPTVRDMVITALTTQPRHAPVLLSKLESGAIPTWLIQPDKRNRLKSLTDPSLRERAQKLFESVGGADRRKVYEQHKDVLQLAADVERGRDVFRKACLSCHQHYGEGAKVGPDLTGLRNQPGEALLLHILVPDAEIHPGFESYAVETLDGRLITGLLVSETPSEITLRASLGAEETISRSNIEARRLSPLSMMPQGFEETLTRQELADLIGFLKQTSNISGRN
;
A
#
# COMPACT_ATOMS: atom_id res chain seq x y z
N MET A 1 -38.34 -51.96 -14.00
CA MET A 1 -37.44 -52.85 -14.78
C MET A 1 -36.02 -52.49 -14.40
N THR A 2 -35.43 -53.30 -13.51
CA THR A 2 -34.27 -54.19 -13.76
C THR A 2 -32.92 -53.43 -13.64
N THR A 3 -32.20 -53.47 -12.50
CA THR A 3 -31.32 -54.57 -11.98
C THR A 3 -30.12 -54.84 -12.91
N VAL A 4 -28.89 -55.13 -12.49
CA VAL A 4 -28.30 -55.72 -11.26
C VAL A 4 -26.86 -55.12 -11.07
N ALA A 5 -25.96 -55.41 -10.11
CA ALA A 5 -25.85 -56.32 -8.94
C ALA A 5 -24.77 -55.80 -7.95
N SER A 6 -24.64 -56.46 -6.79
CA SER A 6 -23.41 -56.53 -5.97
C SER A 6 -23.23 -57.98 -5.45
N PRO A 7 -22.01 -58.41 -5.12
CA PRO A 7 -21.75 -59.20 -3.89
C PRO A 7 -20.47 -58.70 -3.16
N SER A 8 -20.39 -58.57 -1.82
CA SER A 8 -20.38 -59.59 -0.74
C SER A 8 -19.12 -60.50 -0.76
N SER A 9 -18.43 -60.88 0.33
CA SER A 9 -18.56 -60.66 1.80
C SER A 9 -17.39 -61.32 2.59
N ILE A 10 -17.49 -61.47 3.93
CA ILE A 10 -16.74 -62.43 4.84
C ILE A 10 -15.32 -61.99 5.28
N SER A 11 -14.89 -62.05 6.57
CA SER A 11 -15.60 -62.38 7.84
C SER A 11 -14.88 -61.87 9.13
N SER A 12 -15.61 -61.92 10.24
CA SER A 12 -15.22 -61.55 11.61
C SER A 12 -14.80 -62.73 12.52
N ARG A 13 -13.97 -62.47 13.55
CA ARG A 13 -13.93 -63.11 14.91
C ARG A 13 -12.87 -62.33 15.74
N ARG A 14 -13.06 -61.72 16.93
CA ARG A 14 -13.95 -61.76 18.12
C ARG A 14 -13.45 -62.63 19.31
N VAL A 15 -13.14 -61.92 20.42
CA VAL A 15 -13.14 -62.33 21.87
C VAL A 15 -11.98 -63.18 22.43
N LYS A 16 -11.23 -62.62 23.41
CA LYS A 16 -11.29 -63.03 24.84
C LYS A 16 -10.56 -62.09 25.81
N THR A 17 -11.10 -62.01 27.03
CA THR A 17 -10.66 -61.22 28.18
C THR A 17 -10.02 -62.10 29.26
N ARG A 18 -9.12 -61.55 30.10
CA ARG A 18 -9.06 -61.87 31.55
C ARG A 18 -8.20 -60.87 32.36
N ARG A 19 -8.33 -60.95 33.69
CA ARG A 19 -7.96 -59.91 34.68
C ARG A 19 -6.68 -60.23 35.48
N SER A 20 -6.11 -59.15 36.04
CA SER A 20 -5.58 -58.97 37.42
C SER A 20 -4.35 -59.72 37.95
N SER A 21 -3.32 -58.94 38.31
CA SER A 21 -2.75 -58.81 39.67
C SER A 21 -1.58 -57.79 39.65
N ALA A 22 -1.17 -57.01 40.65
CA ALA A 22 -1.69 -56.43 41.91
C ALA A 22 -0.46 -55.88 42.70
N ARG A 23 -0.63 -54.82 43.52
CA ARG A 23 0.34 -54.23 44.51
C ARG A 23 1.51 -53.39 43.94
N LYS A 24 2.03 -52.34 44.61
CA LYS A 24 1.51 -51.31 45.55
C LYS A 24 2.54 -50.13 45.62
N PRO A 25 2.22 -48.93 46.16
CA PRO A 25 2.95 -47.66 45.89
C PRO A 25 3.79 -47.07 47.03
N TRP A 26 4.79 -46.25 46.69
CA TRP A 26 5.57 -45.29 47.52
C TRP A 26 6.27 -44.30 46.53
N LYS A 27 6.54 -43.00 46.76
CA LYS A 27 6.42 -42.08 47.92
C LYS A 27 6.06 -40.66 47.44
N VAL A 28 5.24 -39.94 48.19
CA VAL A 28 5.21 -38.46 48.17
C VAL A 28 6.20 -37.95 49.22
N VAL A 29 6.94 -36.87 48.93
CA VAL A 29 7.69 -36.11 49.93
C VAL A 29 7.25 -34.66 49.89
N LEU A 30 6.48 -34.27 50.90
CA LEU A 30 6.26 -32.88 51.30
C LEU A 30 7.42 -32.45 52.20
N TRP A 31 7.94 -31.23 52.01
CA TRP A 31 8.64 -30.50 53.08
C TRP A 31 8.08 -29.09 53.22
N LYS A 32 8.11 -28.57 54.45
CA LYS A 32 7.30 -27.45 54.95
C LYS A 32 8.00 -26.08 54.81
N PRO A 33 7.25 -24.97 54.89
CA PRO A 33 7.82 -23.63 55.08
C PRO A 33 8.35 -23.44 56.51
N LEU A 34 9.21 -22.44 56.69
CA LEU A 34 9.62 -21.89 57.99
C LEU A 34 9.11 -20.45 58.12
N ALA A 35 8.68 -20.08 59.31
CA ALA A 35 8.12 -18.76 59.61
C ALA A 35 8.82 -18.11 60.81
N THR A 36 8.98 -16.79 60.71
CA THR A 36 8.96 -15.76 61.78
C THR A 36 9.63 -16.02 63.14
N THR A 37 10.53 -15.09 63.51
CA THR A 37 10.63 -14.57 64.89
C THR A 37 10.80 -13.05 64.86
N GLU A 38 10.17 -12.36 65.82
CA GLU A 38 10.18 -10.91 65.99
C GLU A 38 11.39 -10.43 66.82
N LEU A 39 11.77 -9.16 66.67
CA LEU A 39 12.25 -8.31 67.77
C LEU A 39 12.20 -6.82 67.40
N SER A 40 12.25 -5.93 68.40
CA SER A 40 11.44 -4.72 68.44
C SER A 40 12.20 -3.42 68.81
N LEU A 41 11.66 -2.27 68.34
CA LEU A 41 11.74 -0.91 68.92
C LEU A 41 13.08 -0.11 68.89
N LEU A 42 13.07 0.98 68.09
CA LEU A 42 13.34 2.43 68.38
C LEU A 42 14.31 2.87 69.54
N PRO A 43 14.95 4.09 69.53
CA PRO A 43 14.49 5.33 68.85
C PRO A 43 15.54 6.31 68.23
N VAL A 44 15.01 7.23 67.41
CA VAL A 44 15.29 8.68 67.21
C VAL A 44 16.53 9.34 67.88
N CYS A 45 17.37 10.06 67.09
CA CYS A 45 17.71 11.50 67.33
C CYS A 45 18.63 12.17 66.25
N LYS A 46 18.35 13.46 65.98
CA LYS A 46 19.23 14.51 65.39
C LYS A 46 19.18 15.70 66.38
N PRO A 47 20.25 16.51 66.60
CA PRO A 47 20.68 17.56 65.65
C PRO A 47 22.21 17.84 65.61
N GLY A 48 22.65 18.89 64.87
CA GLY A 48 24.04 19.41 64.83
C GLY A 48 24.37 20.36 66.00
N PRO A 49 25.25 21.40 65.88
CA PRO A 49 25.91 21.94 64.67
C PRO A 49 27.42 22.38 64.84
N ALA A 50 28.01 22.96 63.77
CA ALA A 50 29.20 23.86 63.74
C ALA A 50 30.58 23.28 64.19
N MET A 51 31.76 23.79 63.78
CA MET A 51 32.14 25.13 63.30
C MET A 51 33.41 25.11 62.40
N LEU A 52 33.46 25.98 61.37
CA LEU A 52 34.68 26.48 60.68
C LEU A 52 35.41 27.52 61.59
N PRO A 53 36.67 28.02 61.36
CA PRO A 53 37.24 28.45 60.06
C PRO A 53 38.77 28.20 59.88
N ARG A 54 39.39 28.39 58.69
CA ARG A 54 39.75 29.69 58.09
C ARG A 54 39.99 29.59 56.58
N ALA A 55 39.52 30.61 55.86
CA ALA A 55 39.73 30.80 54.43
C ALA A 55 41.00 31.63 54.14
N TRP A 56 41.52 31.49 52.92
CA TRP A 56 42.09 32.59 52.12
C TRP A 56 41.54 32.49 50.69
N ILE A 57 41.47 33.63 49.99
CA ILE A 57 40.51 33.88 48.90
C ILE A 57 41.17 33.93 47.51
N MET A 58 40.45 33.34 46.54
CA MET A 58 40.41 33.54 45.08
C MET A 58 41.65 33.98 44.29
N LEU A 59 41.85 33.31 43.15
CA LEU A 59 41.92 33.97 41.85
C LEU A 59 41.11 33.17 40.82
N ALA A 60 40.48 33.86 39.86
CA ALA A 60 39.41 33.32 39.05
C ALA A 60 39.89 32.48 37.86
N GLY A 61 39.15 31.41 37.55
CA GLY A 61 39.26 30.65 36.31
C GLY A 61 37.87 30.19 35.86
N VAL A 62 37.39 30.73 34.73
CA VAL A 62 36.10 30.33 34.15
C VAL A 62 36.26 28.96 33.49
N GLY A 63 35.93 27.91 34.23
CA GLY A 63 35.80 26.56 33.71
C GLY A 63 34.38 26.32 33.22
N VAL A 64 34.16 26.35 31.90
CA VAL A 64 32.93 25.83 31.30
C VAL A 64 32.92 24.32 31.50
N LEU A 65 32.08 23.84 32.43
CA LEU A 65 31.78 22.42 32.56
C LEU A 65 30.99 21.97 31.33
N ASN A 66 31.66 21.26 30.42
CA ASN A 66 31.00 20.54 29.33
C ASN A 66 30.11 19.44 29.90
N ALA A 67 28.84 19.78 30.15
CA ALA A 67 27.80 18.83 30.48
C ALA A 67 27.35 18.05 29.22
N HIS A 68 28.23 17.20 28.71
CA HIS A 68 27.85 16.09 27.84
C HIS A 68 27.59 14.86 28.71
N GLY A 69 26.50 14.91 29.47
CA GLY A 69 25.95 13.71 30.09
C GLY A 69 25.39 12.81 29.00
N GLY A 70 26.08 11.71 28.70
CA GLY A 70 25.59 10.72 27.74
C GLY A 70 24.26 10.13 28.21
N LEU A 71 23.37 9.86 27.26
CA LEU A 71 22.12 9.15 27.53
C LEU A 71 22.42 7.78 28.17
N PRO A 72 21.60 7.30 29.12
CA PRO A 72 21.75 5.95 29.67
C PRO A 72 21.73 4.90 28.56
N THR A 73 22.68 3.97 28.59
CA THR A 73 22.78 2.87 27.59
C THR A 73 21.87 1.69 27.86
N GLY A 74 21.08 1.75 28.95
CA GLY A 74 20.08 0.76 29.35
C GLY A 74 18.67 1.38 29.42
N PRO A 75 17.65 0.57 29.72
CA PRO A 75 16.27 1.02 29.72
C PRO A 75 16.02 2.08 30.80
N LEU A 76 15.31 3.14 30.42
CA LEU A 76 14.84 4.18 31.34
C LEU A 76 13.66 3.67 32.18
N SER A 77 13.41 4.26 33.35
CA SER A 77 12.13 4.08 34.04
C SER A 77 10.97 4.77 33.30
N PRO A 78 9.69 4.41 33.55
CA PRO A 78 8.54 5.09 32.92
C PRO A 78 8.54 6.61 33.10
N LYS A 79 9.01 7.11 34.26
CA LYS A 79 9.12 8.54 34.55
C LYS A 79 10.21 9.23 33.71
N GLU A 80 11.35 8.58 33.55
CA GLU A 80 12.47 9.09 32.75
C GLU A 80 12.13 9.04 31.25
N ALA A 81 11.49 7.96 30.77
CA ALA A 81 11.01 7.88 29.39
C ALA A 81 9.92 8.92 29.08
N THR A 82 9.03 9.23 30.03
CA THR A 82 8.08 10.34 29.89
C THR A 82 8.81 11.69 29.71
N ALA A 83 9.95 11.88 30.38
CA ALA A 83 10.78 13.08 30.25
C ALA A 83 11.65 13.08 28.97
N ALA A 84 11.87 11.91 28.34
CA ALA A 84 12.53 11.75 27.06
C ALA A 84 11.62 12.10 25.86
N PHE A 85 10.31 12.24 26.07
CA PHE A 85 9.37 12.62 25.02
C PHE A 85 9.40 14.12 24.69
N LYS A 86 9.63 14.43 23.42
CA LYS A 86 9.22 15.68 22.78
C LYS A 86 7.79 15.50 22.25
N LEU A 87 6.82 16.07 22.96
CA LEU A 87 5.40 16.03 22.62
C LEU A 87 4.98 17.27 21.81
N GLU A 88 3.97 17.12 20.95
CA GLU A 88 3.30 18.26 20.32
C GLU A 88 2.70 19.21 21.39
N PRO A 89 2.74 20.54 21.21
CA PRO A 89 2.23 21.50 22.19
C PRO A 89 0.80 21.24 22.63
N GLY A 90 0.58 21.28 23.95
CA GLY A 90 -0.71 21.02 24.58
C GLY A 90 -0.99 19.55 24.90
N ILE A 91 -0.15 18.60 24.50
CA ILE A 91 -0.32 17.17 24.80
C ILE A 91 0.22 16.80 26.18
N GLU A 92 -0.46 15.86 26.84
CA GLU A 92 -0.07 15.13 28.03
C GLU A 92 0.08 13.64 27.69
N ALA A 93 1.14 13.00 28.19
CA ALA A 93 1.36 11.56 28.10
C ALA A 93 1.43 10.96 29.52
N LYS A 94 0.67 9.90 29.78
CA LYS A 94 0.73 9.09 31.01
C LYS A 94 1.09 7.66 30.64
N CYS A 95 2.12 7.07 31.27
CA CYS A 95 2.32 5.62 31.22
C CYS A 95 1.26 4.98 32.13
N VAL A 96 0.41 4.11 31.57
CA VAL A 96 -0.74 3.51 32.27
C VAL A 96 -0.57 2.02 32.55
N ALA A 97 0.38 1.35 31.89
CA ALA A 97 0.89 0.04 32.28
C ALA A 97 2.33 -0.09 31.78
N TRP A 98 3.19 -0.78 32.54
CA TRP A 98 4.58 -1.06 32.17
C TRP A 98 5.03 -2.41 32.76
N GLU A 99 6.25 -2.85 32.47
CA GLU A 99 6.83 -4.05 33.05
C GLU A 99 6.75 -4.11 34.61
N PRO A 100 6.39 -5.25 35.22
CA PRO A 100 6.10 -6.56 34.62
C PRO A 100 4.62 -6.77 34.23
N LEU A 101 3.75 -5.78 34.40
CA LEU A 101 2.32 -5.92 34.09
C LEU A 101 2.05 -6.10 32.60
N VAL A 102 2.93 -5.61 31.72
CA VAL A 102 2.87 -5.80 30.26
C VAL A 102 4.27 -6.09 29.70
N GLN A 103 4.36 -6.94 28.67
CA GLN A 103 5.62 -7.40 28.07
C GLN A 103 5.50 -7.58 26.54
N SER A 104 6.40 -7.00 25.76
CA SER A 104 6.39 -6.99 24.28
C SER A 104 4.99 -6.79 23.65
N PRO A 105 4.23 -5.74 24.03
CA PRO A 105 2.86 -5.56 23.54
C PRO A 105 2.83 -5.23 22.05
N SER A 106 2.01 -5.98 21.29
CA SER A 106 1.84 -5.83 19.83
C SER A 106 0.47 -5.29 19.43
N ALA A 107 -0.59 -5.57 20.20
CA ALA A 107 -1.94 -5.10 19.93
C ALA A 107 -2.80 -5.01 21.19
N LEU A 108 -3.82 -4.15 21.15
CA LEU A 108 -4.70 -3.82 22.29
C LEU A 108 -6.17 -3.99 21.92
N ALA A 109 -6.99 -4.48 22.85
CA ALA A 109 -8.43 -4.46 22.75
C ALA A 109 -9.09 -4.25 24.12
N PHE A 110 -10.09 -3.38 24.20
CA PHE A 110 -10.89 -3.18 25.41
C PHE A 110 -12.19 -3.99 25.36
N ASN A 111 -12.57 -4.61 26.48
CA ASN A 111 -13.88 -5.25 26.62
C ASN A 111 -14.98 -4.26 27.06
N ASP A 112 -16.23 -4.71 27.11
CA ASP A 112 -17.40 -3.92 27.55
C ASP A 112 -17.34 -3.43 29.02
N GLN A 113 -16.34 -3.86 29.80
CA GLN A 113 -16.10 -3.49 31.20
C GLN A 113 -14.89 -2.55 31.37
N GLY A 114 -14.19 -2.21 30.29
CA GLY A 114 -12.97 -1.39 30.34
C GLY A 114 -11.70 -2.16 30.70
N HIS A 115 -11.75 -3.48 30.87
CA HIS A 115 -10.53 -4.31 30.99
C HIS A 115 -9.76 -4.29 29.67
N LEU A 116 -8.44 -4.12 29.76
CA LEU A 116 -7.53 -4.05 28.62
C LEU A 116 -6.94 -5.42 28.34
N PHE A 117 -7.19 -5.96 27.15
CA PHE A 117 -6.55 -7.15 26.63
C PHE A 117 -5.33 -6.75 25.80
N VAL A 118 -4.19 -7.40 26.06
CA VAL A 118 -2.91 -7.10 25.41
C VAL A 118 -2.36 -8.35 24.75
N ALA A 119 -2.08 -8.27 23.45
CA ALA A 119 -1.31 -9.29 22.75
C ALA A 119 0.16 -9.08 23.05
N GLU A 120 0.82 -10.09 23.60
CA GLU A 120 2.20 -10.02 24.04
C GLU A 120 3.07 -10.93 23.19
N ASN A 121 3.88 -10.32 22.32
CA ASN A 121 4.71 -11.03 21.36
C ASN A 121 6.08 -11.41 21.96
N ARG A 122 6.07 -12.03 23.15
CA ARG A 122 7.28 -12.41 23.92
C ARG A 122 8.21 -13.36 23.17
N GLY A 123 7.72 -14.05 22.13
CA GLY A 123 8.53 -14.89 21.23
C GLY A 123 9.39 -14.09 20.25
N TYR A 124 9.02 -12.85 19.92
CA TYR A 124 9.68 -12.04 18.90
C TYR A 124 11.16 -11.72 19.22
N PRO A 125 12.07 -11.76 18.22
CA PRO A 125 11.80 -12.02 16.80
C PRO A 125 11.70 -13.51 16.42
N SER A 126 12.55 -14.37 16.98
CA SER A 126 12.81 -15.71 16.43
C SER A 126 11.79 -16.80 16.80
N GLY A 127 10.95 -16.57 17.82
CA GLY A 127 10.18 -17.64 18.46
C GLY A 127 11.04 -18.56 19.34
N PRO A 128 10.44 -19.57 20.00
CA PRO A 128 11.20 -20.55 20.77
C PRO A 128 11.87 -21.59 19.85
N PRO A 129 12.92 -22.29 20.31
CA PRO A 129 13.50 -23.42 19.59
C PRO A 129 12.48 -24.54 19.29
N PRO A 130 12.67 -25.34 18.23
CA PRO A 130 11.79 -26.46 17.90
C PRO A 130 11.54 -27.39 19.10
N GLY A 131 10.27 -27.72 19.34
CA GLY A 131 9.84 -28.58 20.45
C GLY A 131 9.63 -27.86 21.79
N GLN A 132 9.95 -26.57 21.92
CA GLN A 132 9.60 -25.78 23.10
C GLN A 132 8.24 -25.07 22.95
N MET A 133 7.62 -24.72 24.09
CA MET A 133 6.31 -24.07 24.12
C MET A 133 6.38 -22.63 23.57
N PRO A 134 5.46 -22.21 22.69
CA PRO A 134 5.32 -20.83 22.25
C PRO A 134 5.15 -19.82 23.41
N LEU A 135 5.92 -18.73 23.35
CA LEU A 135 6.01 -17.72 24.41
C LEU A 135 4.96 -16.61 24.32
N GLY A 136 4.27 -16.46 23.19
CA GLY A 136 3.21 -15.47 23.03
C GLY A 136 2.08 -15.67 24.05
N ARG A 137 1.53 -14.56 24.55
CA ARG A 137 0.48 -14.50 25.58
C ARG A 137 -0.61 -13.51 25.20
N ILE A 138 -1.81 -13.71 25.74
CA ILE A 138 -2.80 -12.64 25.91
C ILE A 138 -2.88 -12.31 27.39
N ALA A 139 -2.58 -11.07 27.76
CA ALA A 139 -2.79 -10.57 29.12
C ALA A 139 -4.17 -9.90 29.22
N ARG A 140 -4.85 -10.03 30.36
CA ARG A 140 -5.96 -9.16 30.76
C ARG A 140 -5.49 -8.25 31.89
N LEU A 141 -5.59 -6.94 31.68
CA LEU A 141 -5.25 -5.91 32.65
C LEU A 141 -6.51 -5.23 33.18
N GLN A 142 -6.50 -4.91 34.47
CA GLN A 142 -7.55 -4.21 35.19
C GLN A 142 -6.93 -3.06 35.99
N ASP A 143 -7.58 -1.90 35.91
CA ASP A 143 -7.48 -0.79 36.86
C ASP A 143 -8.54 -1.08 37.94
N SER A 144 -8.09 -1.32 39.18
CA SER A 144 -8.92 -1.82 40.27
C SER A 144 -9.34 -0.75 41.28
N ASP A 145 -8.71 0.43 41.26
CA ASP A 145 -9.04 1.57 42.12
C ASP A 145 -9.64 2.79 41.37
N GLY A 146 -9.50 2.81 40.03
CA GLY A 146 -10.08 3.81 39.13
C GLY A 146 -9.19 5.03 38.86
N ASP A 147 -7.89 5.00 39.18
CA ASP A 147 -6.97 6.13 38.96
C ASP A 147 -6.52 6.30 37.48
N GLY A 148 -6.88 5.35 36.61
CA GLY A 148 -6.46 5.29 35.21
C GLY A 148 -5.03 4.77 35.01
N VAL A 149 -4.52 3.92 35.91
CA VAL A 149 -3.34 3.06 35.77
C VAL A 149 -3.80 1.62 36.01
N PHE A 150 -3.35 0.68 35.19
CA PHE A 150 -3.63 -0.73 35.43
C PHE A 150 -2.70 -1.27 36.51
N ASP A 151 -3.25 -1.89 37.55
CA ASP A 151 -2.52 -2.47 38.69
C ASP A 151 -2.58 -4.00 38.72
N ARG A 152 -3.61 -4.60 38.10
CA ARG A 152 -3.87 -6.05 38.16
C ARG A 152 -3.74 -6.72 36.80
N ARG A 153 -3.02 -7.85 36.76
CA ARG A 153 -2.82 -8.72 35.59
C ARG A 153 -3.47 -10.09 35.77
N THR A 154 -3.94 -10.69 34.69
CA THR A 154 -4.25 -12.13 34.58
C THR A 154 -3.77 -12.67 33.22
N GLU A 155 -3.16 -13.85 33.19
CA GLU A 155 -2.82 -14.54 31.94
C GLU A 155 -4.11 -15.12 31.34
N PHE A 156 -4.69 -14.43 30.36
CA PHE A 156 -5.95 -14.83 29.75
C PHE A 156 -5.76 -16.02 28.80
N ALA A 157 -4.66 -16.05 28.04
CA ALA A 157 -4.33 -17.18 27.18
C ALA A 157 -2.82 -17.38 26.97
N GLU A 158 -2.42 -18.64 26.88
CA GLU A 158 -1.02 -19.06 26.74
C GLU A 158 -0.77 -19.93 25.49
N GLY A 159 0.51 -20.11 25.14
CA GLY A 159 0.92 -20.99 24.04
C GLY A 159 0.54 -20.45 22.67
N LEU A 160 0.78 -19.16 22.43
CA LEU A 160 0.63 -18.51 21.13
C LEU A 160 2.01 -18.28 20.49
N THR A 161 2.10 -18.36 19.17
CA THR A 161 3.36 -18.15 18.44
C THR A 161 3.73 -16.68 18.44
N PHE A 162 3.08 -15.90 17.58
CA PHE A 162 3.24 -14.45 17.45
C PHE A 162 1.83 -13.84 17.34
N PRO A 163 1.22 -13.40 18.45
CA PRO A 163 -0.08 -12.75 18.41
C PRO A 163 0.10 -11.32 17.86
N ASN A 164 -0.54 -11.04 16.74
CA ASN A 164 -0.32 -9.84 15.92
C ASN A 164 -1.54 -8.91 15.83
N GLY A 165 -2.58 -9.14 16.63
CA GLY A 165 -3.82 -8.37 16.54
C GLY A 165 -4.92 -8.92 17.44
N LEU A 166 -5.74 -8.03 17.98
CA LEU A 166 -6.86 -8.34 18.87
C LEU A 166 -8.13 -7.62 18.44
N MET A 167 -9.28 -8.28 18.57
CA MET A 167 -10.60 -7.67 18.40
C MET A 167 -11.60 -8.25 19.41
N TRP A 168 -12.21 -7.41 20.24
CA TRP A 168 -13.27 -7.86 21.15
C TRP A 168 -14.55 -8.21 20.38
N TRP A 169 -15.15 -9.37 20.67
CA TRP A 169 -16.33 -9.90 19.99
C TRP A 169 -17.13 -10.89 20.86
N GLN A 170 -18.42 -10.65 21.03
CA GLN A 170 -19.40 -11.55 21.70
C GLN A 170 -18.96 -12.08 23.08
N GLY A 171 -18.29 -11.25 23.87
CA GLY A 171 -17.79 -11.63 25.20
C GLY A 171 -16.43 -12.36 25.20
N GLY A 172 -15.75 -12.43 24.06
CA GLY A 172 -14.40 -12.97 23.90
C GLY A 172 -13.54 -12.09 23.00
N VAL A 173 -12.38 -12.59 22.58
CA VAL A 173 -11.43 -11.88 21.73
C VAL A 173 -11.00 -12.74 20.54
N LEU A 174 -11.03 -12.15 19.34
CA LEU A 174 -10.38 -12.71 18.16
C LEU A 174 -8.89 -12.36 18.20
N VAL A 175 -8.04 -13.35 17.94
CA VAL A 175 -6.58 -13.22 17.95
C VAL A 175 -6.01 -13.70 16.63
N SER A 176 -5.42 -12.79 15.84
CA SER A 176 -4.66 -13.16 14.65
C SER A 176 -3.28 -13.68 15.08
N CYS A 177 -3.02 -14.97 14.86
CA CYS A 177 -1.80 -15.65 15.26
C CYS A 177 -1.47 -16.78 14.26
N SER A 178 -0.89 -16.41 13.11
CA SER A 178 -0.68 -17.32 11.98
C SER A 178 -0.02 -18.66 12.42
N PRO A 179 -0.56 -19.80 11.97
CA PRO A 179 -1.44 -19.94 10.80
C PRO A 179 -2.93 -19.69 11.06
N ASP A 180 -3.33 -19.34 12.29
CA ASP A 180 -4.73 -19.31 12.73
C ASP A 180 -5.26 -17.90 13.02
N LEU A 181 -6.58 -17.73 12.83
CA LEU A 181 -7.39 -16.73 13.51
C LEU A 181 -8.18 -17.45 14.60
N LEU A 182 -7.80 -17.20 15.86
CA LEU A 182 -8.38 -17.84 17.03
C LEU A 182 -9.52 -17.00 17.61
N TYR A 183 -10.51 -17.66 18.22
CA TYR A 183 -11.45 -17.03 19.13
C TYR A 183 -11.26 -17.59 20.53
N LEU A 184 -11.03 -16.69 21.49
CA LEU A 184 -10.72 -17.01 22.87
C LEU A 184 -11.76 -16.37 23.78
N LYS A 185 -12.38 -17.15 24.67
CA LYS A 185 -13.43 -16.64 25.56
C LYS A 185 -13.37 -17.27 26.95
N ASP A 186 -13.49 -16.41 27.94
CA ASP A 186 -13.74 -16.69 29.35
C ASP A 186 -15.24 -16.97 29.53
N ALA A 187 -15.59 -18.16 30.05
CA ALA A 187 -16.95 -18.65 30.16
C ALA A 187 -17.47 -18.65 31.61
N ASP A 188 -16.60 -18.76 32.61
CA ASP A 188 -16.97 -18.74 34.03
C ASP A 188 -16.67 -17.41 34.76
N ASN A 189 -15.95 -16.49 34.11
CA ASN A 189 -15.47 -15.18 34.57
C ASN A 189 -14.26 -15.21 35.52
N ASP A 190 -13.47 -16.29 35.56
CA ASP A 190 -12.21 -16.33 36.34
C ASP A 190 -11.09 -15.43 35.77
N GLY A 191 -11.19 -15.04 34.50
CA GLY A 191 -10.22 -14.23 33.77
C GLY A 191 -9.28 -14.99 32.84
N ARG A 192 -9.55 -16.26 32.56
CA ARG A 192 -8.83 -17.13 31.61
C ARG A 192 -9.75 -17.58 30.49
N ALA A 193 -9.18 -17.92 29.33
CA ALA A 193 -9.94 -18.43 28.20
C ALA A 193 -10.23 -19.94 28.33
N ASP A 194 -11.45 -20.30 28.73
CA ASP A 194 -11.96 -21.68 28.67
C ASP A 194 -12.17 -22.17 27.24
N ILE A 195 -12.65 -21.28 26.39
CA ILE A 195 -12.99 -21.56 25.00
C ILE A 195 -11.82 -21.12 24.12
N ARG A 196 -11.32 -22.05 23.29
CA ARG A 196 -10.33 -21.81 22.24
C ARG A 196 -10.76 -22.47 20.94
N GLU A 197 -11.31 -21.67 20.03
CA GLU A 197 -11.72 -22.12 18.69
C GLU A 197 -10.78 -21.59 17.60
N ILE A 198 -10.56 -22.36 16.54
CA ILE A 198 -9.95 -21.87 15.29
C ILE A 198 -11.07 -21.46 14.35
N TRP A 199 -11.21 -20.16 14.08
CA TRP A 199 -12.23 -19.64 13.17
C TRP A 199 -11.79 -19.76 11.72
N PHE A 200 -10.53 -19.42 11.44
CA PHE A 200 -9.89 -19.63 10.15
C PHE A 200 -8.46 -20.10 10.34
N THR A 201 -7.94 -20.85 9.37
CA THR A 201 -6.57 -21.34 9.33
C THR A 201 -6.02 -21.30 7.90
N GLY A 202 -4.71 -21.49 7.74
CA GLY A 202 -4.01 -21.47 6.46
C GLY A 202 -3.37 -20.14 6.09
N PHE A 203 -3.32 -19.17 7.02
CA PHE A 203 -2.49 -17.97 6.86
C PHE A 203 -1.00 -18.38 6.86
N ASP A 204 -0.19 -17.83 5.97
CA ASP A 204 1.22 -18.22 5.89
C ASP A 204 2.02 -17.88 7.17
N THR A 205 3.03 -18.71 7.43
CA THR A 205 3.98 -18.59 8.54
C THR A 205 5.44 -18.52 8.10
N HIS A 206 5.74 -18.66 6.80
CA HIS A 206 7.09 -18.61 6.28
C HIS A 206 7.64 -17.17 6.23
N SER A 207 6.79 -16.15 6.15
CA SER A 207 7.23 -14.78 6.35
C SER A 207 7.74 -14.50 7.77
N THR A 208 8.62 -13.49 7.89
CA THR A 208 8.98 -12.86 9.17
C THR A 208 7.72 -12.52 9.99
N PRO A 209 7.72 -12.75 11.33
CA PRO A 209 6.58 -12.49 12.20
C PRO A 209 5.98 -11.08 12.12
N GLN A 210 6.79 -10.06 11.78
CA GLN A 210 6.33 -8.67 11.64
C GLN A 210 5.40 -8.45 10.43
N LEU A 211 5.42 -9.34 9.43
CA LEU A 211 4.66 -9.22 8.17
C LEU A 211 3.59 -10.32 8.02
N ARG A 212 3.14 -10.95 9.11
CA ARG A 212 2.06 -11.96 9.09
C ARG A 212 0.67 -11.34 9.20
N ALA A 213 -0.36 -12.17 9.06
CA ALA A 213 -1.76 -11.75 9.17
C ALA A 213 -2.02 -11.06 10.53
N CYS A 214 -2.66 -9.90 10.50
CA CYS A 214 -2.78 -8.98 11.64
C CYS A 214 -4.04 -8.09 11.55
N TYR A 215 -4.25 -7.25 12.58
CA TYR A 215 -5.33 -6.25 12.65
C TYR A 215 -6.75 -6.79 12.35
N PRO A 216 -7.25 -7.81 13.06
CA PRO A 216 -8.67 -8.15 13.02
C PRO A 216 -9.49 -6.93 13.43
N THR A 217 -10.28 -6.39 12.50
CA THR A 217 -10.98 -5.10 12.66
C THR A 217 -12.42 -5.21 12.20
N LEU A 218 -13.39 -4.83 13.06
CA LEU A 218 -14.80 -4.80 12.70
C LEU A 218 -15.12 -3.56 11.85
N GLY A 219 -15.27 -3.77 10.55
CA GLY A 219 -15.65 -2.75 9.60
C GLY A 219 -17.01 -2.10 9.94
N PRO A 220 -17.22 -0.83 9.58
CA PRO A 220 -18.52 -0.17 9.74
C PRO A 220 -19.68 -0.88 9.03
N ASP A 221 -19.38 -1.61 7.95
CA ASP A 221 -20.28 -2.46 7.16
C ASP A 221 -20.58 -3.85 7.75
N GLY A 222 -20.09 -4.15 8.96
CA GLY A 222 -20.34 -5.41 9.66
C GLY A 222 -19.60 -6.63 9.07
N TRP A 223 -18.52 -6.42 8.32
CA TRP A 223 -17.52 -7.46 8.04
C TRP A 223 -16.35 -7.35 9.02
N ILE A 224 -15.66 -8.46 9.29
CA ILE A 224 -14.38 -8.46 10.01
C ILE A 224 -13.26 -8.54 8.97
N TYR A 225 -12.31 -7.61 9.05
CA TYR A 225 -11.20 -7.44 8.13
C TYR A 225 -9.88 -7.83 8.79
N LEU A 226 -8.95 -8.40 8.02
CA LEU A 226 -7.57 -8.65 8.43
C LEU A 226 -6.61 -8.18 7.34
N SER A 227 -5.55 -7.48 7.75
CA SER A 227 -4.40 -7.25 6.89
C SER A 227 -3.67 -8.59 6.67
N ARG A 228 -3.42 -8.95 5.41
CA ARG A 228 -2.73 -10.21 5.08
C ARG A 228 -1.25 -10.22 5.44
N GLY A 229 -0.62 -9.06 5.57
CA GLY A 229 0.83 -8.93 5.57
C GLY A 229 1.44 -9.28 4.21
N TRP A 230 2.68 -9.77 4.19
CA TRP A 230 3.32 -10.18 2.93
C TRP A 230 2.97 -11.62 2.52
N SER A 231 2.48 -12.41 3.47
CA SER A 231 2.76 -13.86 3.59
C SER A 231 1.99 -14.77 2.65
N GLY A 232 0.70 -14.51 2.40
CA GLY A 232 -0.15 -15.41 1.61
C GLY A 232 -1.00 -16.33 2.47
N GLY A 233 -1.57 -17.32 1.82
CA GLY A 233 -2.38 -18.36 2.45
C GLY A 233 -3.57 -18.77 1.59
N THR A 234 -3.90 -20.06 1.65
CA THR A 234 -5.19 -20.58 1.20
C THR A 234 -6.03 -20.82 2.45
N ILE A 235 -6.91 -19.86 2.73
CA ILE A 235 -7.63 -19.78 3.99
C ILE A 235 -8.83 -20.71 3.97
N THR A 236 -9.00 -21.49 5.04
CA THR A 236 -10.17 -22.36 5.26
C THR A 236 -10.72 -22.13 6.66
N SER A 237 -11.98 -22.53 6.92
CA SER A 237 -12.64 -22.33 8.21
C SER A 237 -12.96 -23.67 8.90
N PRO A 238 -12.29 -24.00 10.02
CA PRO A 238 -12.70 -25.12 10.86
C PRO A 238 -14.04 -24.90 11.55
N LYS A 239 -14.40 -23.64 11.85
CA LYS A 239 -15.70 -23.26 12.43
C LYS A 239 -16.86 -23.37 11.44
N TRP A 240 -16.61 -23.05 10.17
CA TRP A 240 -17.60 -23.08 9.09
C TRP A 240 -17.08 -23.90 7.89
N PRO A 241 -17.02 -25.25 7.98
CA PRO A 241 -16.41 -26.10 6.94
C PRO A 241 -17.08 -26.05 5.57
N SER A 242 -18.27 -25.46 5.45
CA SER A 242 -18.99 -25.23 4.19
C SER A 242 -18.53 -23.96 3.45
N LEU A 243 -17.74 -23.09 4.06
CA LEU A 243 -17.15 -21.95 3.36
C LEU A 243 -16.10 -22.42 2.34
N ALA A 244 -16.17 -21.87 1.13
CA ALA A 244 -15.13 -22.08 0.12
C ALA A 244 -13.78 -21.55 0.60
N SER A 245 -12.69 -22.21 0.18
CA SER A 245 -11.33 -21.75 0.46
C SER A 245 -11.05 -20.42 -0.21
N VAL A 246 -10.40 -19.50 0.50
CA VAL A 246 -10.06 -18.16 0.00
C VAL A 246 -8.56 -18.06 -0.22
N ASP A 247 -8.13 -17.90 -1.48
CA ASP A 247 -6.73 -17.61 -1.81
C ASP A 247 -6.44 -16.11 -1.61
N LEU A 248 -5.46 -15.80 -0.76
CA LEU A 248 -5.01 -14.43 -0.48
C LEU A 248 -3.83 -13.99 -1.37
N LYS A 249 -3.54 -14.65 -2.50
CA LYS A 249 -2.39 -14.33 -3.37
C LYS A 249 -2.11 -12.83 -3.55
N ASP A 250 -3.14 -12.02 -3.79
CA ASP A 250 -3.03 -10.59 -4.08
C ASP A 250 -4.06 -9.73 -3.29
N GLY A 251 -4.36 -10.08 -2.03
CA GLY A 251 -5.31 -9.29 -1.23
C GLY A 251 -5.42 -9.62 0.26
N ASP A 252 -5.86 -8.62 1.02
CA ASP A 252 -6.32 -8.73 2.41
C ASP A 252 -7.55 -9.66 2.53
N PHE A 253 -7.90 -10.05 3.76
CA PHE A 253 -8.99 -10.99 4.02
C PHE A 253 -10.18 -10.29 4.71
N ARG A 254 -11.41 -10.68 4.37
CA ARG A 254 -12.58 -10.37 5.20
C ARG A 254 -13.58 -11.52 5.29
N PHE A 255 -14.35 -11.55 6.36
CA PHE A 255 -15.44 -12.52 6.57
C PHE A 255 -16.64 -11.91 7.32
N ARG A 256 -17.82 -12.51 7.14
CA ARG A 256 -19.03 -12.20 7.91
C ARG A 256 -18.99 -12.91 9.27
N PRO A 257 -19.33 -12.25 10.39
CA PRO A 257 -19.19 -12.85 11.73
C PRO A 257 -20.05 -14.09 12.00
N ASP A 258 -21.12 -14.32 11.21
CA ASP A 258 -21.96 -15.52 11.28
C ASP A 258 -21.53 -16.65 10.33
N GLY A 259 -20.43 -16.46 9.59
CA GLY A 259 -19.91 -17.44 8.64
C GLY A 259 -20.64 -17.47 7.30
N SER A 260 -21.51 -16.49 7.01
CA SER A 260 -22.28 -16.49 5.75
C SER A 260 -21.44 -16.25 4.49
N ALA A 261 -20.25 -15.63 4.64
CA ALA A 261 -19.32 -15.36 3.54
C ALA A 261 -17.90 -15.08 4.05
N ALA A 262 -16.89 -15.41 3.23
CA ALA A 262 -15.50 -15.04 3.41
C ALA A 262 -14.85 -14.80 2.03
N GLU A 263 -13.95 -13.81 1.91
CA GLU A 263 -13.39 -13.42 0.62
C GLU A 263 -12.07 -12.63 0.74
N ALA A 264 -11.27 -12.72 -0.32
CA ALA A 264 -10.11 -11.86 -0.54
C ALA A 264 -10.57 -10.49 -1.07
N ILE A 265 -9.89 -9.43 -0.65
CA ILE A 265 -10.22 -8.05 -1.01
C ILE A 265 -9.02 -7.27 -1.50
N GLY A 266 -9.30 -6.25 -2.32
CA GLY A 266 -8.29 -5.36 -2.86
C GLY A 266 -7.54 -4.59 -1.76
N GLY A 267 -6.21 -4.75 -1.73
CA GLY A 267 -5.28 -4.09 -0.82
C GLY A 267 -4.37 -5.09 -0.13
N ASN A 268 -3.12 -4.68 0.13
CA ASN A 268 -2.07 -5.53 0.69
C ASN A 268 -1.52 -4.88 1.97
N GLY A 269 -2.34 -4.82 3.01
CA GLY A 269 -1.97 -4.20 4.27
C GLY A 269 -0.89 -4.99 5.01
N GLN A 270 0.09 -4.29 5.55
CA GLN A 270 1.02 -4.82 6.55
C GLN A 270 0.44 -4.55 7.96
N PHE A 271 1.28 -4.20 8.94
CA PHE A 271 0.90 -4.05 10.35
C PHE A 271 0.12 -2.75 10.63
N GLY A 272 -1.11 -2.66 10.08
CA GLY A 272 -2.04 -1.57 10.35
C GLY A 272 -3.22 -1.57 9.38
N LEU A 273 -4.42 -1.41 9.94
CA LEU A 273 -5.68 -1.27 9.21
C LEU A 273 -6.62 -0.44 10.08
N ALA A 274 -7.28 0.55 9.48
CA ALA A 274 -8.34 1.29 10.15
C ALA A 274 -9.40 1.75 9.14
N PHE A 275 -10.53 2.22 9.67
CA PHE A 275 -11.61 2.81 8.89
C PHE A 275 -11.79 4.27 9.25
N ASP A 276 -12.15 5.08 8.26
CA ASP A 276 -12.72 6.39 8.54
C ASP A 276 -14.19 6.25 9.02
N PRO A 277 -14.80 7.33 9.55
CA PRO A 277 -16.17 7.32 10.08
C PRO A 277 -17.26 7.15 9.01
N PHE A 278 -16.86 7.13 7.74
CA PHE A 278 -17.70 6.94 6.56
C PHE A 278 -17.49 5.56 5.94
N GLY A 279 -16.84 4.62 6.64
CA GLY A 279 -16.68 3.23 6.20
C GLY A 279 -15.57 3.00 5.18
N ARG A 280 -14.74 4.00 4.90
CA ARG A 280 -13.63 3.90 3.94
C ARG A 280 -12.42 3.24 4.59
N ARG A 281 -11.81 2.28 3.90
CA ARG A 281 -10.75 1.43 4.46
C ARG A 281 -9.36 1.98 4.14
N PHE A 282 -8.52 2.10 5.17
CA PHE A 282 -7.13 2.50 5.04
C PHE A 282 -6.21 1.42 5.57
N ILE A 283 -5.04 1.31 4.95
CA ILE A 283 -3.99 0.33 5.25
C ILE A 283 -2.60 1.01 5.20
N VAL A 284 -1.59 0.32 5.68
CA VAL A 284 -0.20 0.80 5.77
C VAL A 284 0.79 -0.25 5.24
N SER A 285 1.93 0.22 4.72
CA SER A 285 3.14 -0.56 4.50
C SER A 285 4.33 0.23 5.07
N SER A 286 5.45 -0.44 5.35
CA SER A 286 6.65 0.17 5.94
C SER A 286 7.15 1.45 5.24
N ARG A 287 6.92 1.60 3.93
CA ARG A 287 7.32 2.78 3.12
C ARG A 287 6.14 3.58 2.54
N ASN A 288 4.90 3.12 2.78
CA ASN A 288 3.65 3.75 2.35
C ASN A 288 2.78 4.00 3.60
N PRO A 289 3.03 5.10 4.34
CA PRO A 289 2.55 5.27 5.72
C PRO A 289 1.03 5.48 5.82
N LEU A 290 0.35 5.85 4.73
CA LEU A 290 -1.11 5.86 4.66
C LEU A 290 -1.61 5.62 3.22
N MET A 291 -2.39 4.56 3.03
CA MET A 291 -3.01 4.18 1.76
C MET A 291 -4.53 4.02 1.91
N HIS A 292 -5.30 4.48 0.93
CA HIS A 292 -6.75 4.32 0.86
C HIS A 292 -7.11 3.19 -0.12
N ALA A 293 -7.82 2.17 0.36
CA ALA A 293 -8.39 1.12 -0.49
C ALA A 293 -9.70 1.65 -1.11
N VAL A 294 -9.57 2.35 -2.23
CA VAL A 294 -10.61 3.16 -2.89
C VAL A 294 -11.81 2.33 -3.35
N THR A 295 -11.60 1.08 -3.74
CA THR A 295 -12.67 0.19 -4.22
C THR A 295 -12.29 -1.29 -4.12
N HIS A 296 -13.15 -2.17 -4.62
CA HIS A 296 -12.91 -3.61 -4.65
C HIS A 296 -12.65 -4.12 -6.07
N ARG A 297 -11.95 -5.25 -6.21
CA ARG A 297 -11.62 -5.83 -7.51
C ARG A 297 -12.85 -6.27 -8.31
N ARG A 298 -13.95 -6.65 -7.65
CA ARG A 298 -15.24 -6.97 -8.30
C ARG A 298 -15.93 -5.76 -8.93
N SER A 299 -15.53 -4.54 -8.58
CA SER A 299 -15.97 -3.33 -9.30
C SER A 299 -15.56 -3.35 -10.77
N TRP A 300 -14.59 -4.20 -11.14
CA TRP A 300 -14.10 -4.38 -12.51
C TRP A 300 -14.78 -5.52 -13.27
N ASP A 301 -15.66 -6.31 -12.63
CA ASP A 301 -16.30 -7.46 -13.27
C ASP A 301 -17.24 -7.04 -14.43
N SER A 302 -17.75 -5.80 -14.39
CA SER A 302 -18.53 -5.20 -15.48
C SER A 302 -17.67 -4.77 -16.69
N ASN A 303 -16.34 -4.68 -16.53
CA ASN A 303 -15.39 -4.42 -17.61
C ASN A 303 -14.10 -5.25 -17.48
N PRO A 304 -14.08 -6.49 -18.03
CA PRO A 304 -12.86 -7.28 -18.11
C PRO A 304 -11.75 -6.61 -18.93
N ALA A 305 -12.09 -5.70 -19.85
CA ALA A 305 -11.16 -4.97 -20.72
C ALA A 305 -10.73 -3.61 -20.11
N MET A 306 -10.60 -3.53 -18.78
CA MET A 306 -10.01 -2.36 -18.13
C MET A 306 -8.50 -2.24 -18.45
N PRO A 307 -7.99 -1.03 -18.77
CA PRO A 307 -6.56 -0.80 -18.99
C PRO A 307 -5.73 -0.78 -17.69
N PHE A 308 -6.37 -0.68 -16.53
CA PHE A 308 -5.76 -0.74 -15.21
C PHE A 308 -6.79 -1.20 -14.17
N ARG A 309 -6.36 -1.86 -13.10
CA ARG A 309 -7.21 -2.52 -12.11
C ARG A 309 -6.71 -2.35 -10.67
N GLU A 310 -5.85 -1.38 -10.40
CA GLU A 310 -5.48 -1.07 -9.01
C GLU A 310 -6.72 -0.67 -8.20
N VAL A 311 -6.64 -0.91 -6.89
CA VAL A 311 -7.75 -0.75 -5.94
C VAL A 311 -7.33 0.07 -4.72
N VAL A 312 -6.07 0.50 -4.70
CA VAL A 312 -5.44 1.28 -3.63
C VAL A 312 -4.82 2.54 -4.22
N GLN A 313 -4.83 3.63 -3.46
CA GLN A 313 -4.06 4.83 -3.73
C GLN A 313 -3.23 5.19 -2.49
N ASP A 314 -1.96 5.54 -2.71
CA ASP A 314 -1.15 6.25 -1.72
C ASP A 314 -1.75 7.62 -1.41
N VAL A 315 -2.06 7.84 -0.14
CA VAL A 315 -2.62 9.10 0.36
C VAL A 315 -1.49 10.00 0.83
N SER A 316 -0.53 9.43 1.55
CA SER A 316 0.68 10.10 2.02
C SER A 316 1.78 10.09 0.96
N PRO A 317 2.72 11.05 1.00
CA PRO A 317 4.04 10.89 0.39
C PRO A 317 4.69 9.55 0.80
N THR A 318 5.44 8.94 -0.13
CA THR A 318 5.98 7.57 -0.01
C THR A 318 7.50 7.55 -0.15
N GLY A 319 8.12 6.48 0.38
CA GLY A 319 9.57 6.27 0.25
C GLY A 319 10.38 7.45 0.79
N ALA A 320 11.17 8.09 -0.07
CA ALA A 320 12.03 9.21 0.34
C ALA A 320 11.27 10.51 0.63
N GLU A 321 10.05 10.68 0.10
CA GLU A 321 9.21 11.86 0.37
C GLU A 321 8.43 11.70 1.69
N ALA A 322 8.37 10.49 2.25
CA ALA A 322 7.69 10.16 3.50
C ALA A 322 8.52 10.63 4.72
N LYS A 323 8.76 11.94 4.86
CA LYS A 323 9.65 12.51 5.90
C LYS A 323 9.13 12.33 7.33
N VAL A 324 10.05 12.09 8.26
CA VAL A 324 9.83 12.08 9.73
C VAL A 324 10.94 12.86 10.44
N LEU A 325 10.71 13.28 11.68
CA LEU A 325 11.66 14.01 12.51
C LEU A 325 12.00 13.26 13.82
N PRO A 326 13.01 12.38 13.82
CA PRO A 326 13.53 11.74 15.03
C PRO A 326 14.22 12.76 15.96
N ALA A 327 14.32 12.42 17.25
CA ALA A 327 14.95 13.24 18.30
C ALA A 327 16.22 12.60 18.89
N ALA A 328 16.32 11.27 18.84
CA ALA A 328 17.58 10.54 18.94
C ALA A 328 18.22 10.36 17.54
N GLU A 329 19.50 9.98 17.51
CA GLU A 329 20.07 9.33 16.33
C GLU A 329 19.37 7.98 16.11
N ASP A 330 19.22 7.58 14.85
CA ASP A 330 18.64 6.29 14.48
C ASP A 330 19.55 5.14 14.97
N LEU A 331 19.01 4.34 15.90
CA LEU A 331 19.71 3.25 16.58
C LEU A 331 19.27 1.88 16.06
N THR A 332 18.55 1.84 14.94
CA THR A 332 18.36 0.61 14.17
C THR A 332 19.65 0.20 13.45
N THR A 333 19.56 -0.84 12.62
CA THR A 333 20.70 -1.44 11.91
C THR A 333 21.59 -0.42 11.15
N SER A 334 21.01 0.71 10.74
CA SER A 334 21.71 1.85 10.11
C SER A 334 22.87 2.44 10.93
N GLY A 335 22.85 2.29 12.27
CA GLY A 335 23.90 2.80 13.16
C GLY A 335 25.10 1.86 13.39
N PHE A 336 24.99 0.57 13.06
CA PHE A 336 25.96 -0.47 13.52
C PHE A 336 26.82 -1.14 12.44
N SER A 337 26.49 -0.93 11.16
CA SER A 337 27.39 -1.22 10.02
C SER A 337 27.38 -0.07 9.01
N PRO A 338 28.17 1.01 9.25
CA PRO A 338 28.37 2.06 8.24
C PRO A 338 28.86 1.50 6.90
N GLU A 339 29.63 0.42 6.95
CA GLU A 339 30.33 -0.19 5.81
C GLU A 339 29.42 -1.06 4.91
N LEU A 340 28.18 -1.36 5.31
CA LEU A 340 27.43 -2.52 4.78
C LEU A 340 25.89 -2.39 4.75
N MET A 341 25.33 -1.18 4.88
CA MET A 341 23.93 -0.94 4.49
C MET A 341 23.76 0.34 3.67
N SER A 342 23.13 0.16 2.51
CA SER A 342 22.65 1.26 1.68
C SER A 342 21.61 2.12 2.41
N GLN A 343 21.85 3.43 2.42
CA GLN A 343 21.05 4.50 3.09
C GLN A 343 21.06 4.48 4.63
N LEU A 344 21.44 5.61 5.23
CA LEU A 344 20.83 6.00 6.50
C LEU A 344 19.43 6.53 6.18
N GLN A 345 18.42 5.68 6.38
CA GLN A 345 17.02 6.00 6.12
C GLN A 345 16.39 6.92 7.18
N ALA A 346 17.16 7.26 8.23
CA ALA A 346 16.84 8.25 9.25
C ALA A 346 16.25 9.55 8.64
N GLY A 347 15.09 9.96 9.13
CA GLY A 347 14.34 11.10 8.62
C GLY A 347 13.33 10.76 7.51
N THR A 348 13.12 9.48 7.19
CA THR A 348 12.00 8.97 6.38
C THR A 348 11.31 7.80 7.07
N PHE A 349 10.06 7.49 6.74
CA PHE A 349 9.43 6.25 7.21
C PHE A 349 10.21 5.02 6.69
N THR A 350 10.55 4.13 7.62
CA THR A 350 11.29 2.87 7.42
C THR A 350 10.49 1.66 7.85
N SER A 351 9.65 1.81 8.88
CA SER A 351 8.86 0.73 9.49
C SER A 351 7.43 1.17 9.83
N ALA A 352 6.87 2.08 9.02
CA ALA A 352 5.51 2.58 9.17
C ALA A 352 4.50 1.45 9.43
N CYS A 353 3.83 1.56 10.56
CA CYS A 353 2.83 0.63 11.05
C CYS A 353 1.79 1.40 11.87
N GLY A 354 0.82 0.72 12.49
CA GLY A 354 -0.09 1.30 13.47
C GLY A 354 -0.78 2.58 13.02
N ILE A 355 -1.88 2.46 12.28
CA ILE A 355 -2.66 3.62 11.82
C ILE A 355 -3.96 3.79 12.60
N HIS A 356 -4.28 5.03 12.97
CA HIS A 356 -5.50 5.36 13.71
C HIS A 356 -6.12 6.67 13.21
N TYR A 357 -7.41 6.63 12.86
CA TYR A 357 -8.21 7.81 12.54
C TYR A 357 -8.73 8.44 13.84
N ASN A 358 -8.36 9.69 14.10
CA ASN A 358 -8.66 10.32 15.37
C ASN A 358 -10.11 10.83 15.48
N LEU A 359 -10.86 10.22 16.40
CA LEU A 359 -12.12 10.73 16.93
C LEU A 359 -12.06 10.99 18.46
N SER A 360 -10.88 10.85 19.08
CA SER A 360 -10.65 10.91 20.52
C SER A 360 -11.26 12.17 21.12
N LEU A 361 -12.07 12.04 22.18
CA LEU A 361 -12.53 13.20 22.96
C LEU A 361 -11.34 13.93 23.59
N GLY A 362 -10.27 13.18 23.90
CA GLY A 362 -9.05 13.73 24.47
C GLY A 362 -8.12 14.40 23.48
N LEU A 363 -8.31 14.29 22.15
CA LEU A 363 -7.45 14.95 21.16
C LEU A 363 -8.33 15.78 20.22
N GLY A 364 -8.72 16.95 20.72
CA GLY A 364 -9.68 17.87 20.12
C GLY A 364 -9.08 18.83 19.08
N GLY A 365 -9.84 19.89 18.77
CA GLY A 365 -9.40 20.98 17.89
C GLY A 365 -8.86 20.49 16.54
N GLU A 366 -7.68 20.99 16.15
CA GLU A 366 -7.00 20.66 14.88
C GLU A 366 -6.52 19.20 14.76
N ARG A 367 -6.72 18.37 15.80
CA ARG A 367 -6.37 16.94 15.79
C ARG A 367 -7.55 16.08 15.36
N GLN A 368 -8.79 16.57 15.43
CA GLN A 368 -9.98 15.83 15.05
C GLN A 368 -9.99 15.50 13.55
N GLY A 369 -10.22 14.23 13.22
CA GLY A 369 -10.21 13.74 11.85
C GLY A 369 -8.84 13.53 11.21
N ASN A 370 -7.75 13.69 11.99
CA ASN A 370 -6.39 13.41 11.53
C ASN A 370 -6.02 11.93 11.71
N TRP A 371 -4.95 11.53 11.03
CA TRP A 371 -4.33 10.22 11.15
C TRP A 371 -3.12 10.26 12.06
N PHE A 372 -3.01 9.27 12.95
CA PHE A 372 -1.79 8.96 13.69
C PHE A 372 -1.16 7.69 13.12
N ILE A 373 0.17 7.69 12.97
CA ILE A 373 0.95 6.64 12.29
C ILE A 373 2.18 6.35 13.14
N CYS A 374 2.39 5.08 13.51
CA CYS A 374 3.58 4.63 14.24
C CYS A 374 4.81 4.49 13.32
N GLU A 375 5.96 4.93 13.80
CA GLU A 375 7.28 4.63 13.23
C GLU A 375 8.20 4.13 14.34
N PRO A 376 8.19 2.81 14.62
CA PRO A 376 8.88 2.24 15.77
C PRO A 376 10.39 2.35 15.66
N ALA A 377 10.99 2.15 14.49
CA ALA A 377 12.44 2.22 14.27
C ALA A 377 13.04 3.55 14.76
N GLN A 378 12.33 4.66 14.55
CA GLN A 378 12.79 6.01 14.89
C GLN A 378 12.06 6.61 16.11
N ALA A 379 11.45 5.75 16.94
CA ALA A 379 10.88 6.09 18.24
C ALA A 379 9.88 7.27 18.20
N LEU A 380 8.97 7.26 17.22
CA LEU A 380 8.04 8.38 16.98
C LEU A 380 6.65 7.97 16.50
N ILE A 381 5.72 8.92 16.64
CA ILE A 381 4.35 8.85 16.10
C ILE A 381 4.11 10.14 15.31
N GLN A 382 3.80 10.01 14.01
CA GLN A 382 3.48 11.15 13.16
C GLN A 382 1.98 11.42 13.13
N ARG A 383 1.59 12.70 13.09
CA ARG A 383 0.23 13.17 12.80
C ARG A 383 0.14 13.70 11.36
N GLN A 384 -0.84 13.22 10.61
CA GLN A 384 -1.13 13.70 9.25
C GLN A 384 -2.58 14.18 9.11
N LEU A 385 -2.80 15.24 8.31
CA LEU A 385 -4.14 15.68 7.91
C LEU A 385 -4.45 15.10 6.53
N ILE A 386 -5.67 14.57 6.32
CA ILE A 386 -6.16 14.21 4.98
C ILE A 386 -7.01 15.33 4.38
N THR A 387 -6.91 15.50 3.07
CA THR A 387 -7.81 16.34 2.27
C THR A 387 -8.42 15.54 1.12
N PRO A 388 -9.69 15.75 0.76
CA PRO A 388 -10.28 15.21 -0.45
C PRO A 388 -9.44 15.54 -1.69
N ASN A 389 -9.17 14.53 -2.52
CA ASN A 389 -8.54 14.69 -3.82
C ASN A 389 -9.26 13.76 -4.81
N GLY A 390 -10.25 14.31 -5.51
CA GLY A 390 -11.16 13.54 -6.35
C GLY A 390 -11.86 12.42 -5.58
N ALA A 391 -11.95 11.21 -6.16
CA ALA A 391 -12.60 10.07 -5.49
C ALA A 391 -11.78 9.47 -4.32
N SER A 392 -10.62 10.04 -3.99
CA SER A 392 -9.75 9.58 -2.93
C SER A 392 -9.24 10.77 -2.10
N PHE A 393 -8.04 10.66 -1.53
CA PHE A 393 -7.45 11.63 -0.62
C PHE A 393 -5.97 11.87 -0.95
N ARG A 394 -5.46 13.01 -0.45
CA ARG A 394 -4.03 13.21 -0.19
C ARG A 394 -3.87 13.54 1.30
N SER A 395 -2.68 13.31 1.86
CA SER A 395 -2.33 13.80 3.19
C SER A 395 -1.07 14.65 3.17
N ARG A 396 -0.89 15.39 4.27
CA ARG A 396 0.33 16.11 4.61
C ARG A 396 0.61 15.97 6.09
N ARG A 397 1.88 16.15 6.47
CA ARG A 397 2.32 16.24 7.87
C ARG A 397 1.61 17.39 8.57
N ALA A 398 1.30 17.24 9.85
CA ALA A 398 0.64 18.29 10.62
C ALA A 398 1.58 19.40 11.09
N SER A 399 2.88 19.15 11.09
CA SER A 399 3.92 20.14 11.31
C SER A 399 5.16 19.77 10.50
N GLU A 400 5.89 20.78 10.03
CA GLU A 400 7.19 20.58 9.38
C GLU A 400 8.37 20.58 10.38
N THR A 401 8.14 20.85 11.66
CA THR A 401 9.20 21.08 12.67
C THR A 401 9.14 20.14 13.89
N GLN A 402 8.09 19.32 14.02
CA GLN A 402 7.96 18.31 15.07
C GLN A 402 6.98 17.19 14.62
N GLU A 403 7.07 16.03 15.27
CA GLU A 403 6.05 14.98 15.19
C GLU A 403 5.01 15.13 16.32
N PHE A 404 4.03 14.22 16.39
CA PHE A 404 3.07 14.21 17.51
C PHE A 404 3.74 13.75 18.81
N VAL A 405 4.56 12.71 18.71
CA VAL A 405 5.49 12.24 19.75
C VAL A 405 6.80 11.89 19.07
N THR A 406 7.92 12.35 19.62
CA THR A 406 9.25 11.85 19.31
C THR A 406 9.99 11.58 20.62
N SER A 407 10.69 10.45 20.74
CA SER A 407 11.48 10.11 21.93
C SER A 407 12.98 10.31 21.72
N THR A 408 13.70 10.69 22.79
CA THR A 408 15.16 10.48 22.87
C THR A 408 15.54 9.15 23.53
N ASP A 409 14.58 8.44 24.14
CA ASP A 409 14.73 7.05 24.58
C ASP A 409 14.63 6.12 23.37
N SER A 410 15.74 5.51 23.00
CA SER A 410 15.88 4.63 21.84
C SER A 410 15.21 3.27 21.98
N TRP A 411 14.78 2.90 23.20
CA TRP A 411 14.02 1.67 23.43
C TRP A 411 12.52 1.85 23.13
N HIS A 412 12.04 3.09 22.98
CA HIS A 412 10.64 3.39 22.69
C HIS A 412 10.27 2.98 21.26
N HIS A 413 9.40 1.98 21.14
CA HIS A 413 8.97 1.42 19.86
C HIS A 413 7.44 1.33 19.80
N PRO A 414 6.73 2.43 19.48
CA PRO A 414 5.29 2.42 19.36
C PRO A 414 4.85 1.63 18.11
N VAL A 415 3.95 0.65 18.27
CA VAL A 415 3.56 -0.30 17.20
C VAL A 415 2.05 -0.38 16.92
N PHE A 416 1.22 0.05 17.87
CA PHE A 416 -0.24 -0.06 17.77
C PHE A 416 -0.93 1.11 18.48
N LEU A 417 -2.03 1.62 17.90
CA LEU A 417 -2.85 2.70 18.45
C LEU A 417 -4.33 2.29 18.52
N CYS A 418 -5.04 2.70 19.58
CA CYS A 418 -6.51 2.60 19.64
C CYS A 418 -7.11 3.69 20.53
N THR A 419 -8.44 3.89 20.46
CA THR A 419 -9.15 4.71 21.44
C THR A 419 -9.57 3.85 22.64
N GLY A 420 -9.29 4.31 23.85
CA GLY A 420 -9.72 3.66 25.09
C GLY A 420 -11.12 4.06 25.56
N PRO A 421 -11.62 3.45 26.66
CA PRO A 421 -12.98 3.66 27.17
C PRO A 421 -13.27 5.06 27.69
N ASP A 422 -12.24 5.75 28.18
CA ASP A 422 -12.25 7.17 28.55
C ASP A 422 -12.28 8.12 27.33
N GLY A 423 -12.24 7.56 26.12
CA GLY A 423 -12.24 8.32 24.86
C GLY A 423 -10.87 8.90 24.49
N PHE A 424 -9.78 8.47 25.13
CA PHE A 424 -8.40 8.94 24.89
C PHE A 424 -7.60 7.99 23.99
N LEU A 425 -6.44 8.44 23.50
CA LEU A 425 -5.58 7.65 22.60
C LEU A 425 -4.63 6.76 23.43
N TYR A 426 -4.63 5.46 23.17
CA TYR A 426 -3.76 4.47 23.79
C TYR A 426 -2.77 3.92 22.76
N VAL A 427 -1.52 3.74 23.18
CA VAL A 427 -0.41 3.24 22.33
C VAL A 427 0.25 2.04 23.00
N ALA A 428 0.46 0.97 22.25
CA ALA A 428 1.35 -0.11 22.64
C ALA A 428 2.78 0.20 22.21
N ASP A 429 3.71 0.13 23.16
CA ASP A 429 5.14 0.33 22.99
C ASP A 429 5.87 -0.96 23.36
N MET A 430 6.53 -1.57 22.38
CA MET A 430 7.16 -2.89 22.50
C MET A 430 8.46 -2.87 23.33
N TYR A 431 8.90 -1.67 23.74
CA TYR A 431 9.99 -1.33 24.66
C TYR A 431 11.18 -2.30 24.74
N ARG A 432 12.12 -2.18 23.80
CA ARG A 432 13.27 -3.09 23.67
C ARG A 432 14.46 -2.41 22.99
N LYS A 433 15.66 -2.99 23.12
CA LYS A 433 16.88 -2.37 22.58
C LYS A 433 17.02 -2.45 21.06
N THR A 434 16.41 -3.46 20.43
CA THR A 434 16.41 -3.64 18.98
C THR A 434 15.07 -4.19 18.56
N ILE A 435 14.37 -3.44 17.71
CA ILE A 435 13.05 -3.79 17.14
C ILE A 435 13.16 -4.57 15.83
N ASP A 436 14.24 -4.38 15.08
CA ASP A 436 14.47 -5.02 13.78
C ASP A 436 14.41 -6.56 13.87
N HIS A 437 13.83 -7.19 12.84
CA HIS A 437 13.90 -8.64 12.69
C HIS A 437 15.27 -9.05 12.12
N PRO A 438 15.96 -10.08 12.66
CA PRO A 438 17.29 -10.50 12.21
C PRO A 438 17.43 -10.71 10.69
N ASP A 439 16.42 -11.29 10.03
CA ASP A 439 16.40 -11.52 8.57
C ASP A 439 16.40 -10.22 7.73
N ARG A 440 16.18 -9.05 8.34
CA ARG A 440 16.26 -7.73 7.69
C ARG A 440 17.61 -7.04 7.94
N VAL A 441 18.48 -7.68 8.69
CA VAL A 441 19.80 -7.21 9.09
C VAL A 441 20.87 -8.03 8.35
N PRO A 442 21.87 -7.41 7.70
CA PRO A 442 23.02 -8.11 7.13
C PRO A 442 23.73 -9.03 8.14
N ASP A 443 24.30 -10.14 7.65
CA ASP A 443 24.86 -11.21 8.49
C ASP A 443 26.05 -10.78 9.36
N ASP A 444 26.77 -9.72 8.98
CA ASP A 444 27.85 -9.09 9.75
C ASP A 444 27.31 -8.22 10.90
N ALA A 445 26.29 -7.40 10.61
CA ALA A 445 25.64 -6.51 11.57
C ALA A 445 24.82 -7.30 12.61
N ARG A 446 24.16 -8.40 12.18
CA ARG A 446 23.33 -9.26 13.04
C ARG A 446 24.09 -9.82 14.24
N LYS A 447 25.41 -9.99 14.14
CA LYS A 447 26.27 -10.47 15.25
C LYS A 447 26.62 -9.39 16.28
N ARG A 448 26.37 -8.12 15.97
CA ARG A 448 26.67 -6.95 16.80
C ARG A 448 25.43 -6.40 17.53
N LEU A 449 24.24 -6.71 17.02
CA LEU A 449 22.96 -6.28 17.58
C LEU A 449 22.44 -7.21 18.69
N ASP A 450 21.58 -6.64 19.54
CA ASP A 450 21.05 -7.29 20.75
C ASP A 450 19.53 -7.40 20.65
N PHE A 451 19.09 -8.49 20.03
CA PHE A 451 17.67 -8.79 19.82
C PHE A 451 16.94 -9.30 21.08
N GLU A 452 17.65 -9.52 22.19
CA GLU A 452 17.09 -10.15 23.41
C GLU A 452 16.78 -9.12 24.51
N SER A 453 17.59 -8.07 24.64
CA SER A 453 17.36 -7.00 25.63
C SER A 453 16.01 -6.32 25.43
N GLY A 454 15.17 -6.39 26.48
CA GLY A 454 13.81 -5.85 26.48
C GLY A 454 12.70 -6.84 26.09
N ARG A 455 13.01 -8.11 25.78
CA ARG A 455 12.00 -9.14 25.47
C ARG A 455 10.83 -9.21 26.49
N TYR A 456 11.13 -8.96 27.77
CA TYR A 456 10.17 -8.98 28.88
C TYR A 456 9.78 -7.57 29.39
N MET A 457 10.03 -6.53 28.61
CA MET A 457 9.64 -5.15 28.89
C MET A 457 8.56 -4.69 27.90
N GLY A 458 7.85 -3.61 28.21
CA GLY A 458 6.75 -3.15 27.36
C GLY A 458 5.91 -2.11 28.07
N ARG A 459 5.28 -1.20 27.31
CA ARG A 459 4.55 -0.05 27.88
C ARG A 459 3.25 0.21 27.16
N ILE A 460 2.25 0.62 27.92
CA ILE A 460 1.01 1.20 27.41
C ILE A 460 1.00 2.68 27.77
N TRP A 461 0.96 3.54 26.76
CA TRP A 461 0.92 4.98 26.91
C TRP A 461 -0.48 5.51 26.60
N ARG A 462 -0.95 6.50 27.38
CA ARG A 462 -2.21 7.22 27.15
C ARG A 462 -1.93 8.69 26.86
N PHE A 463 -2.50 9.19 25.78
CA PHE A 463 -2.33 10.57 25.30
C PHE A 463 -3.67 11.33 25.25
N LYS A 464 -3.63 12.58 25.71
CA LYS A 464 -4.73 13.55 25.64
C LYS A 464 -4.17 14.99 25.57
N ASP A 465 -5.02 15.95 25.26
CA ASP A 465 -4.79 17.37 25.49
C ASP A 465 -4.79 17.63 27.00
N LYS A 466 -3.92 18.53 27.48
CA LYS A 466 -3.84 18.92 28.90
C LYS A 466 -5.17 19.48 29.42
N GLU A 467 -5.89 20.18 28.56
CA GLU A 467 -7.19 20.81 28.85
C GLU A 467 -8.39 19.89 28.52
N ALA A 468 -8.16 18.65 28.08
CA ALA A 468 -9.24 17.73 27.76
C ALA A 468 -10.11 17.43 29.00
N LEU A 469 -11.40 17.72 28.86
CA LEU A 469 -12.42 17.29 29.83
C LEU A 469 -12.56 15.76 29.75
N THR A 470 -12.41 15.08 30.89
CA THR A 470 -12.86 13.70 31.05
C THR A 470 -14.39 13.67 31.10
N GLU A 471 -15.02 12.76 30.35
CA GLU A 471 -16.40 12.35 30.69
C GLU A 471 -16.37 11.62 32.05
N ALA A 472 -17.37 11.86 32.89
CA ALA A 472 -17.40 11.37 34.26
C ALA A 472 -17.70 9.86 34.29
N GLY A 473 -16.64 9.05 34.37
CA GLY A 473 -16.68 7.59 34.50
C GLY A 473 -16.70 6.85 33.16
N VAL A 474 -16.07 5.67 33.13
CA VAL A 474 -16.10 4.78 31.98
C VAL A 474 -17.50 4.17 31.81
N ARG A 475 -18.07 4.24 30.60
CA ARG A 475 -19.30 3.53 30.25
C ARG A 475 -19.03 2.02 30.25
N VAL A 476 -19.53 1.33 31.27
CA VAL A 476 -19.54 -0.13 31.35
C VAL A 476 -20.91 -0.66 30.92
N TRP A 477 -20.95 -1.66 30.05
CA TRP A 477 -22.18 -2.40 29.74
C TRP A 477 -22.22 -3.73 30.48
N LYS A 478 -23.42 -4.12 30.92
CA LYS A 478 -23.67 -5.43 31.52
C LYS A 478 -23.85 -6.51 30.45
N ASN A 479 -23.66 -7.77 30.86
CA ASN A 479 -23.81 -8.96 30.03
C ASN A 479 -25.19 -9.62 30.20
N ASP A 480 -26.25 -8.82 30.37
CA ASP A 480 -27.61 -9.25 30.79
C ASP A 480 -28.69 -9.14 29.68
N GLY A 481 -28.28 -9.06 28.41
CA GLY A 481 -29.16 -9.28 27.25
C GLY A 481 -30.12 -8.14 26.89
N MET A 482 -30.51 -7.26 27.82
CA MET A 482 -31.39 -6.10 27.55
C MET A 482 -30.73 -4.95 26.77
N ALA A 483 -29.53 -5.16 26.23
CA ALA A 483 -28.58 -4.11 25.88
C ALA A 483 -28.81 -3.39 24.53
N VAL A 484 -29.69 -3.87 23.63
CA VAL A 484 -29.81 -3.32 22.26
C VAL A 484 -30.39 -1.91 22.25
N ALA A 485 -31.43 -1.64 23.05
CA ALA A 485 -32.04 -0.31 23.13
C ALA A 485 -31.09 0.73 23.76
N GLU A 486 -30.23 0.30 24.71
CA GLU A 486 -29.16 1.15 25.23
C GLU A 486 -28.08 1.40 24.18
N ALA A 487 -27.67 0.37 23.43
CA ALA A 487 -26.72 0.54 22.35
C ALA A 487 -27.23 1.54 21.29
N VAL A 488 -28.49 1.44 20.84
CA VAL A 488 -29.07 2.40 19.89
C VAL A 488 -29.07 3.85 20.44
N ARG A 489 -29.24 4.03 21.75
CA ARG A 489 -29.09 5.34 22.41
C ARG A 489 -27.63 5.82 22.39
N ASP A 490 -26.71 4.93 22.75
CA ASP A 490 -25.27 5.18 22.89
C ASP A 490 -24.56 5.43 21.54
N LEU A 491 -25.18 5.07 20.40
CA LEU A 491 -24.73 5.48 19.05
C LEU A 491 -24.58 7.00 18.90
N ARG A 492 -25.27 7.80 19.71
CA ARG A 492 -25.19 9.27 19.72
C ARG A 492 -24.19 9.84 20.72
N SER A 493 -23.46 9.00 21.45
CA SER A 493 -22.44 9.44 22.40
C SER A 493 -21.37 10.28 21.71
N ARG A 494 -20.80 11.24 22.45
CA ARG A 494 -19.64 12.01 21.97
C ARG A 494 -18.36 11.17 22.04
N ASN A 495 -18.25 10.28 23.03
CA ASN A 495 -17.15 9.35 23.17
C ASN A 495 -17.15 8.32 22.02
N PRO A 496 -16.09 8.27 21.19
CA PRO A 496 -16.06 7.38 20.03
C PRO A 496 -16.03 5.90 20.42
N TRP A 497 -15.35 5.54 21.50
CA TRP A 497 -15.31 4.15 21.97
C TRP A 497 -16.70 3.68 22.43
N VAL A 498 -17.48 4.58 23.03
CA VAL A 498 -18.89 4.34 23.38
C VAL A 498 -19.74 4.08 22.15
N ARG A 499 -19.62 4.93 21.11
CA ARG A 499 -20.37 4.71 19.86
C ARG A 499 -19.97 3.43 19.13
N GLU A 500 -18.67 3.14 19.00
CA GLU A 500 -18.20 1.96 18.25
C GLU A 500 -18.50 0.66 19.00
N SER A 501 -18.44 0.65 20.34
CA SER A 501 -18.91 -0.47 21.15
C SER A 501 -20.42 -0.66 21.06
N ALA A 502 -21.20 0.43 21.05
CA ALA A 502 -22.64 0.37 20.80
C ALA A 502 -22.97 -0.18 19.40
N ARG A 503 -22.27 0.29 18.36
CA ARG A 503 -22.38 -0.23 16.99
C ARG A 503 -22.02 -1.72 16.93
N ARG A 504 -20.92 -2.14 17.57
CA ARG A 504 -20.54 -3.54 17.72
C ARG A 504 -21.69 -4.34 18.34
N ARG A 505 -22.26 -3.91 19.47
CA ARG A 505 -23.34 -4.65 20.16
C ARG A 505 -24.62 -4.81 19.32
N VAL A 506 -24.99 -3.80 18.52
CA VAL A 506 -26.11 -3.93 17.56
C VAL A 506 -25.79 -4.97 16.47
N ILE A 507 -24.54 -5.02 15.99
CA ILE A 507 -24.07 -5.97 14.98
C ILE A 507 -23.94 -7.40 15.56
N GLU A 508 -23.40 -7.54 16.77
CA GLU A 508 -23.30 -8.81 17.50
C GLU A 508 -24.69 -9.41 17.79
N PHE A 509 -25.65 -8.57 18.15
CA PHE A 509 -27.05 -8.95 18.29
C PHE A 509 -27.62 -9.40 16.94
N TRP A 510 -27.49 -8.59 15.88
CA TRP A 510 -27.99 -8.93 14.55
C TRP A 510 -27.46 -10.27 14.03
N PHE A 511 -26.16 -10.50 14.14
CA PHE A 511 -25.53 -11.74 13.71
C PHE A 511 -25.77 -12.93 14.66
N GLY A 512 -26.09 -12.68 15.93
CA GLY A 512 -26.49 -13.72 16.90
C GLY A 512 -27.91 -14.27 16.70
N LEU A 513 -28.75 -13.58 15.92
CA LEU A 513 -30.12 -14.02 15.62
C LEU A 513 -30.16 -15.14 14.57
N SER A 514 -31.17 -16.01 14.69
CA SER A 514 -31.46 -17.00 13.66
C SER A 514 -31.96 -16.36 12.36
N ALA A 515 -31.86 -17.08 11.25
CA ALA A 515 -32.40 -16.61 9.97
C ALA A 515 -33.93 -16.43 9.99
N GLU A 516 -34.64 -17.08 10.91
CA GLU A 516 -36.08 -16.90 11.12
C GLU A 516 -36.36 -15.61 11.91
N ASP A 517 -35.61 -15.35 12.98
CA ASP A 517 -35.74 -14.12 13.78
C ASP A 517 -35.41 -12.87 12.95
N ARG A 518 -34.38 -12.92 12.09
CA ARG A 518 -34.06 -11.83 11.15
C ARG A 518 -35.19 -11.56 10.13
N ARG A 519 -36.12 -12.51 9.93
CA ARG A 519 -37.34 -12.35 9.11
C ARG A 519 -38.58 -11.97 9.92
N ASN A 520 -38.53 -12.04 11.25
CA ASN A 520 -39.67 -11.71 12.12
C ASN A 520 -39.90 -10.18 12.12
N SER A 521 -40.95 -9.75 11.42
CA SER A 521 -41.08 -8.39 10.92
C SER A 521 -41.35 -7.33 12.00
N SER A 522 -42.01 -7.67 13.11
CA SER A 522 -42.51 -6.68 14.08
C SER A 522 -41.37 -6.04 14.89
N TRP A 523 -40.50 -6.84 15.49
CA TRP A 523 -39.40 -6.34 16.31
C TRP A 523 -38.26 -5.75 15.43
N VAL A 524 -37.99 -6.33 14.26
CA VAL A 524 -37.03 -5.77 13.28
C VAL A 524 -37.47 -4.37 12.85
N ALA A 525 -38.76 -4.18 12.55
CA ALA A 525 -39.31 -2.87 12.22
C ALA A 525 -39.15 -1.87 13.39
N SER A 526 -39.39 -2.29 14.64
CA SER A 526 -39.17 -1.44 15.82
C SER A 526 -37.71 -1.02 15.98
N LEU A 527 -36.75 -1.96 15.82
CA LEU A 527 -35.32 -1.65 15.89
C LEU A 527 -34.89 -0.67 14.79
N ARG A 528 -35.37 -0.89 13.55
CA ARG A 528 -35.14 0.04 12.43
C ARG A 528 -35.73 1.42 12.69
N THR A 529 -36.91 1.51 13.30
CA THR A 529 -37.55 2.78 13.66
C THR A 529 -36.72 3.56 14.67
N GLU A 530 -36.23 2.91 15.74
CA GLU A 530 -35.37 3.58 16.74
C GLU A 530 -33.99 3.94 16.16
N LEU A 531 -33.43 3.13 15.25
CA LEU A 531 -32.22 3.51 14.51
C LEU A 531 -32.43 4.76 13.65
N VAL A 532 -33.51 4.81 12.86
CA VAL A 532 -33.83 5.99 12.04
C VAL A 532 -34.03 7.23 12.90
N LYS A 533 -34.73 7.10 14.03
CA LYS A 533 -34.90 8.18 15.01
C LYS A 533 -33.55 8.64 15.56
N ALA A 534 -32.65 7.73 15.95
CA ALA A 534 -31.30 8.06 16.39
C ALA A 534 -30.49 8.79 15.29
N GLY A 535 -30.65 8.42 14.02
CA GLY A 535 -30.07 9.10 12.87
C GLY A 535 -30.63 10.52 12.67
N LYS A 536 -31.95 10.69 12.73
CA LYS A 536 -32.63 12.00 12.61
C LYS A 536 -32.25 12.97 13.73
N GLU A 537 -32.12 12.46 14.95
CA GLU A 537 -31.75 13.24 16.14
C GLU A 537 -30.23 13.50 16.25
N ALA A 538 -29.41 13.00 15.31
CA ALA A 538 -27.95 13.12 15.38
C ALA A 538 -27.40 14.32 14.57
N SER A 539 -26.77 15.25 15.29
CA SER A 539 -26.07 16.41 14.69
C SER A 539 -24.84 16.03 13.87
N GLY A 540 -24.06 15.02 14.32
CA GLY A 540 -22.82 14.60 13.67
C GLY A 540 -23.01 13.65 12.48
N ALA A 541 -22.41 13.98 11.34
CA ALA A 541 -22.46 13.17 10.12
C ALA A 541 -21.94 11.73 10.31
N TRP A 542 -20.91 11.53 11.14
CA TRP A 542 -20.38 10.23 11.56
C TRP A 542 -21.46 9.31 12.16
N VAL A 543 -22.35 9.84 13.00
CA VAL A 543 -23.42 9.07 13.62
C VAL A 543 -24.45 8.67 12.57
N ARG A 544 -24.85 9.61 11.69
CA ARG A 544 -25.79 9.34 10.59
C ARG A 544 -25.23 8.33 9.58
N SER A 545 -23.93 8.36 9.33
CA SER A 545 -23.19 7.36 8.56
C SER A 545 -23.26 5.98 9.22
N GLY A 546 -22.91 5.89 10.52
CA GLY A 546 -22.98 4.64 11.30
C GLY A 546 -24.39 4.04 11.35
N VAL A 547 -25.43 4.87 11.52
CA VAL A 547 -26.83 4.43 11.46
C VAL A 547 -27.21 3.94 10.05
N THR A 548 -26.77 4.63 8.99
CA THR A 548 -27.00 4.21 7.59
C THR A 548 -26.38 2.83 7.33
N GLN A 549 -25.16 2.62 7.82
CA GLN A 549 -24.45 1.34 7.73
C GLN A 549 -25.14 0.22 8.53
N LEU A 550 -25.62 0.50 9.75
CA LEU A 550 -26.41 -0.46 10.54
C LEU A 550 -27.71 -0.86 9.85
N LEU A 551 -28.44 0.10 9.28
CA LEU A 551 -29.68 -0.18 8.54
C LEU A 551 -29.40 -0.98 7.26
N ARG A 552 -28.29 -0.71 6.56
CA ARG A 552 -27.80 -1.49 5.42
C ARG A 552 -27.46 -2.93 5.82
N ILE A 553 -26.77 -3.15 6.94
CA ILE A 553 -26.47 -4.50 7.48
C ILE A 553 -27.75 -5.30 7.75
N MET A 554 -28.81 -4.62 8.22
CA MET A 554 -30.13 -5.22 8.44
C MET A 554 -30.95 -5.42 7.15
N GLY A 555 -30.47 -4.90 6.00
CA GLY A 555 -31.15 -4.98 4.71
C GLY A 555 -32.44 -4.16 4.65
N GLY A 556 -33.38 -4.60 3.81
CA GLY A 556 -34.65 -3.91 3.58
C GLY A 556 -34.52 -2.57 2.86
N ARG A 557 -35.66 -1.90 2.65
CA ARG A 557 -35.77 -0.62 1.91
C ARG A 557 -35.09 0.54 2.66
N LEU A 558 -34.69 1.56 1.92
CA LEU A 558 -34.25 2.84 2.47
C LEU A 558 -35.35 3.48 3.34
N PRO A 559 -35.02 4.27 4.39
CA PRO A 559 -35.96 4.65 5.45
C PRO A 559 -36.77 5.93 5.15
N GLN A 560 -37.08 6.23 3.88
CA GLN A 560 -37.82 7.44 3.53
C GLN A 560 -39.26 7.44 4.09
N ASP A 561 -39.87 6.26 4.22
CA ASP A 561 -41.15 6.01 4.88
C ASP A 561 -41.13 6.37 6.37
N LEU A 562 -39.98 6.20 7.04
CA LEU A 562 -39.72 6.62 8.42
C LEU A 562 -39.27 8.09 8.53
N GLY A 563 -39.33 8.83 7.41
CA GLY A 563 -39.07 10.26 7.32
C GLY A 563 -37.60 10.63 7.49
N TRP A 564 -36.67 9.83 6.98
CA TRP A 564 -35.27 10.18 6.81
C TRP A 564 -34.75 9.64 5.48
N ASP A 565 -34.06 10.47 4.71
CA ASP A 565 -33.48 10.07 3.42
C ASP A 565 -31.96 10.27 3.44
N PRO A 566 -31.16 9.22 3.69
CA PRO A 566 -29.70 9.34 3.73
C PRO A 566 -29.12 9.68 2.36
N THR A 567 -29.86 9.50 1.26
CA THR A 567 -29.46 9.94 -0.08
C THR A 567 -29.51 11.47 -0.24
N ARG A 568 -30.14 12.20 0.71
CA ARG A 568 -30.27 13.66 0.72
C ARG A 568 -29.53 14.32 1.90
N ASP A 569 -28.72 13.56 2.63
CA ASP A 569 -27.95 14.09 3.76
C ASP A 569 -26.97 15.19 3.29
N PRO A 570 -26.80 16.30 4.04
CA PRO A 570 -25.81 17.31 3.69
C PRO A 570 -24.37 16.76 3.62
N ALA A 571 -24.04 15.72 4.40
CA ALA A 571 -22.71 15.13 4.39
C ALA A 571 -22.55 14.08 3.28
N ALA A 572 -21.60 14.31 2.37
CA ALA A 572 -21.31 13.42 1.24
C ALA A 572 -21.02 11.96 1.65
N GLY A 573 -20.31 11.74 2.76
CA GLY A 573 -20.02 10.39 3.25
C GLY A 573 -21.26 9.60 3.72
N VAL A 574 -22.36 10.29 4.10
CA VAL A 574 -23.64 9.63 4.38
C VAL A 574 -24.35 9.26 3.06
N ARG A 575 -24.30 10.15 2.06
CA ARG A 575 -24.83 9.86 0.71
C ARG A 575 -24.08 8.71 0.04
N GLU A 576 -22.76 8.64 0.18
CA GLU A 576 -21.91 7.53 -0.27
C GLU A 576 -22.34 6.18 0.34
N GLN A 577 -22.61 6.14 1.65
CA GLN A 577 -23.16 4.96 2.31
C GLN A 577 -24.59 4.63 1.86
N ALA A 578 -25.40 5.64 1.52
CA ALA A 578 -26.71 5.41 0.91
C ALA A 578 -26.59 4.80 -0.49
N VAL A 579 -25.62 5.21 -1.32
CA VAL A 579 -25.36 4.58 -2.61
C VAL A 579 -24.89 3.13 -2.44
N LEU A 580 -23.98 2.86 -1.50
CA LEU A 580 -23.56 1.50 -1.18
C LEU A 580 -24.71 0.59 -0.71
N TRP A 581 -25.72 1.13 -0.03
CA TRP A 581 -26.94 0.40 0.29
C TRP A 581 -27.79 0.18 -0.97
N MET A 582 -27.93 1.17 -1.86
CA MET A 582 -28.63 1.00 -3.14
C MET A 582 -27.98 -0.04 -4.05
N ASP A 583 -26.64 -0.18 -4.01
CA ASP A 583 -25.89 -1.24 -4.71
C ASP A 583 -26.32 -2.64 -4.26
N ASP A 584 -26.44 -2.87 -2.94
CA ASP A 584 -26.95 -4.13 -2.39
C ASP A 584 -28.43 -4.39 -2.77
N LEU A 585 -29.24 -3.35 -2.92
CA LEU A 585 -30.67 -3.46 -3.26
C LEU A 585 -30.92 -3.74 -4.74
N LEU A 586 -30.11 -3.16 -5.64
CA LEU A 586 -30.24 -3.35 -7.09
C LEU A 586 -29.85 -4.77 -7.55
N VAL A 587 -29.04 -5.48 -6.77
CA VAL A 587 -28.72 -6.89 -7.02
C VAL A 587 -29.67 -7.87 -6.32
N ASN A 588 -30.58 -7.37 -5.47
CA ASN A 588 -31.52 -8.21 -4.72
C ASN A 588 -32.86 -8.38 -5.50
N PRO A 589 -33.22 -9.60 -5.93
CA PRO A 589 -34.44 -9.85 -6.71
C PRO A 589 -35.73 -9.69 -5.90
N ASP A 590 -35.67 -9.72 -4.56
CA ASP A 590 -36.85 -9.59 -3.69
C ASP A 590 -37.32 -8.12 -3.52
N ILE A 591 -36.60 -7.16 -4.11
CA ILE A 591 -36.91 -5.73 -4.04
C ILE A 591 -37.68 -5.29 -5.29
N SER A 592 -38.96 -4.93 -5.14
CA SER A 592 -39.80 -4.47 -6.26
C SER A 592 -39.46 -3.08 -6.81
N ASP A 593 -38.81 -2.22 -6.02
CA ASP A 593 -38.73 -0.78 -6.29
C ASP A 593 -37.42 -0.39 -7.01
N HIS A 594 -36.85 -1.30 -7.81
CA HIS A 594 -35.59 -1.11 -8.55
C HIS A 594 -35.56 0.17 -9.39
N GLU A 595 -36.68 0.56 -10.01
CA GLU A 595 -36.77 1.78 -10.81
C GLU A 595 -36.55 3.06 -9.98
N ALA A 596 -37.16 3.16 -8.80
CA ALA A 596 -36.99 4.33 -7.93
C ALA A 596 -35.56 4.41 -7.39
N ILE A 597 -34.99 3.27 -7.02
CA ILE A 597 -33.59 3.16 -6.56
C ILE A 597 -32.62 3.57 -7.68
N ARG A 598 -32.83 3.06 -8.89
CA ARG A 598 -32.06 3.41 -10.10
C ARG A 598 -32.16 4.89 -10.43
N SER A 599 -33.36 5.48 -10.40
CA SER A 599 -33.55 6.92 -10.60
C SER A 599 -32.73 7.73 -9.58
N ARG A 600 -32.67 7.28 -8.32
CA ARG A 600 -31.90 7.96 -7.28
C ARG A 600 -30.38 7.76 -7.43
N CYS A 601 -29.92 6.62 -7.93
CA CYS A 601 -28.53 6.42 -8.32
C CYS A 601 -28.12 7.35 -9.50
N LEU A 602 -29.02 7.59 -10.46
CA LEU A 602 -28.79 8.53 -11.57
C LEU A 602 -28.59 9.96 -11.04
N ASP A 603 -29.43 10.43 -10.11
CA ASP A 603 -29.25 11.74 -9.46
C ASP A 603 -27.86 11.86 -8.79
N LEU A 604 -27.45 10.83 -8.04
CA LEU A 604 -26.21 10.84 -7.26
C LEU A 604 -24.95 10.64 -8.11
N ALA A 605 -25.08 10.14 -9.34
CA ALA A 605 -23.99 10.16 -10.31
C ALA A 605 -23.69 11.59 -10.81
N GLU A 606 -24.56 12.57 -10.56
CA GLU A 606 -24.33 14.01 -10.81
C GLU A 606 -24.12 14.81 -9.50
N ASP A 607 -23.88 14.14 -8.35
CA ASP A 607 -23.63 14.77 -7.04
C ASP A 607 -22.39 15.70 -7.04
N PRO A 608 -22.37 16.80 -6.27
CA PRO A 608 -21.18 17.67 -6.18
C PRO A 608 -19.93 16.98 -5.61
N ASP A 609 -20.05 15.97 -4.73
CA ASP A 609 -18.87 15.26 -4.18
C ASP A 609 -18.39 14.13 -5.11
N PRO A 610 -17.10 14.12 -5.51
CA PRO A 610 -16.55 13.13 -6.43
C PRO A 610 -16.63 11.68 -5.93
N ARG A 611 -16.62 11.40 -4.61
CA ARG A 611 -16.78 10.02 -4.10
C ARG A 611 -18.20 9.51 -4.25
N VAL A 612 -19.19 10.38 -4.07
CA VAL A 612 -20.60 10.04 -4.29
C VAL A 612 -20.83 9.72 -5.77
N ARG A 613 -20.29 10.54 -6.69
CA ARG A 613 -20.30 10.24 -8.13
C ARG A 613 -19.59 8.93 -8.46
N PHE A 614 -18.39 8.71 -7.95
CA PHE A 614 -17.60 7.50 -8.16
C PHE A 614 -18.39 6.24 -7.77
N GLN A 615 -18.92 6.19 -6.55
CA GLN A 615 -19.69 5.05 -6.06
C GLN A 615 -21.02 4.88 -6.83
N ALA A 616 -21.69 5.98 -7.20
CA ALA A 616 -22.94 5.92 -7.98
C ALA A 616 -22.70 5.38 -9.40
N LEU A 617 -21.62 5.79 -10.06
CA LEU A 617 -21.21 5.28 -11.36
C LEU A 617 -20.85 3.79 -11.30
N LEU A 618 -20.09 3.33 -10.30
CA LEU A 618 -19.82 1.89 -10.12
C LEU A 618 -21.09 1.06 -9.87
N THR A 619 -22.08 1.65 -9.20
CA THR A 619 -23.39 1.02 -8.96
C THR A 619 -24.21 0.93 -10.25
N LEU A 620 -24.26 2.01 -11.04
CA LEU A 620 -24.97 2.07 -12.32
C LEU A 620 -24.38 1.15 -13.39
N ALA A 621 -23.08 0.83 -13.33
CA ALA A 621 -22.44 -0.11 -14.25
C ALA A 621 -23.06 -1.52 -14.24
N LYS A 622 -23.70 -1.90 -13.13
CA LYS A 622 -24.40 -3.18 -12.96
C LYS A 622 -25.82 -3.17 -13.55
N VAL A 623 -26.42 -1.99 -13.66
CA VAL A 623 -27.79 -1.77 -14.18
C VAL A 623 -27.80 -1.92 -15.71
N ARG A 624 -28.87 -2.48 -16.27
CA ARG A 624 -28.96 -2.85 -17.71
C ARG A 624 -30.12 -2.22 -18.49
N ASP A 625 -31.01 -1.49 -17.83
CA ASP A 625 -32.29 -1.04 -18.39
C ASP A 625 -32.50 0.49 -18.33
N ALA A 626 -31.44 1.26 -18.09
CA ALA A 626 -31.43 2.74 -18.15
C ALA A 626 -30.28 3.31 -18.99
N ASP A 627 -29.87 2.57 -20.02
CA ASP A 627 -28.71 2.86 -20.88
C ASP A 627 -28.66 4.28 -21.42
N ARG A 628 -29.82 4.82 -21.80
CA ARG A 628 -29.94 6.18 -22.34
C ARG A 628 -29.55 7.24 -21.30
N ASP A 629 -30.02 7.08 -20.07
CA ASP A 629 -29.82 8.06 -19.00
C ASP A 629 -28.43 7.93 -18.38
N ILE A 630 -27.95 6.68 -18.23
CA ILE A 630 -26.55 6.41 -17.87
C ILE A 630 -25.62 7.05 -18.91
N LEU A 631 -25.86 6.83 -20.21
CA LEU A 631 -25.02 7.41 -21.27
C LEU A 631 -25.04 8.94 -21.27
N ARG A 632 -26.19 9.59 -20.99
CA ARG A 632 -26.28 11.05 -20.80
C ARG A 632 -25.33 11.52 -19.69
N ILE A 633 -25.34 10.83 -18.56
CA ILE A 633 -24.48 11.14 -17.43
C ILE A 633 -23.01 10.89 -17.80
N LEU A 634 -22.66 9.75 -18.38
CA LEU A 634 -21.28 9.44 -18.77
C LEU A 634 -20.68 10.49 -19.71
N VAL A 635 -21.45 11.04 -20.65
CA VAL A 635 -21.00 12.16 -21.50
C VAL A 635 -20.73 13.41 -20.67
N ASN A 636 -21.64 13.80 -19.77
CA ASN A 636 -21.46 14.96 -18.86
C ASN A 636 -20.26 14.78 -17.90
N ARG A 637 -20.08 13.58 -17.36
CA ARG A 637 -18.96 13.25 -16.46
C ARG A 637 -17.62 13.21 -17.20
N SER A 638 -17.60 12.81 -18.48
CA SER A 638 -16.38 12.73 -19.28
C SER A 638 -15.65 14.06 -19.38
N SER A 639 -16.35 15.20 -19.50
CA SER A 639 -15.70 16.52 -19.54
C SER A 639 -15.30 17.06 -18.15
N GLN A 640 -16.05 16.72 -17.10
CA GLN A 640 -15.83 17.29 -15.76
C GLN A 640 -14.83 16.49 -14.91
N ASP A 641 -14.79 15.17 -15.09
CA ASP A 641 -14.12 14.24 -14.17
C ASP A 641 -12.92 13.49 -14.81
N ALA A 642 -12.57 13.77 -16.08
CA ALA A 642 -11.47 13.06 -16.78
C ALA A 642 -10.08 13.26 -16.16
N SER A 643 -9.85 14.30 -15.36
CA SER A 643 -8.57 14.52 -14.68
C SER A 643 -8.34 13.51 -13.53
N ASP A 644 -9.40 13.05 -12.85
CA ASP A 644 -9.31 12.08 -11.76
C ASP A 644 -9.31 10.64 -12.28
N ARG A 645 -8.27 9.87 -11.93
CA ARG A 645 -8.09 8.51 -12.45
C ARG A 645 -9.22 7.55 -12.06
N TRP A 646 -9.80 7.72 -10.87
CA TRP A 646 -10.80 6.80 -10.32
C TRP A 646 -12.18 7.06 -10.93
N LEU A 647 -12.54 8.33 -11.14
CA LEU A 647 -13.75 8.69 -11.86
C LEU A 647 -13.68 8.27 -13.32
N ARG A 648 -12.50 8.32 -13.96
CA ARG A 648 -12.29 7.64 -15.25
C ARG A 648 -12.55 6.14 -15.15
N THR A 649 -12.04 5.43 -14.15
CA THR A 649 -12.35 4.00 -13.96
C THR A 649 -13.85 3.76 -13.78
N ALA A 650 -14.55 4.60 -13.02
CA ALA A 650 -15.98 4.47 -12.82
C ALA A 650 -16.77 4.72 -14.11
N ILE A 651 -16.37 5.68 -14.94
CA ILE A 651 -16.91 5.86 -16.31
C ILE A 651 -16.67 4.58 -17.13
N LEU A 652 -15.42 4.11 -17.21
CA LEU A 652 -15.00 2.97 -18.02
C LEU A 652 -15.60 1.64 -17.56
N SER A 653 -16.08 1.52 -16.32
CA SER A 653 -16.73 0.31 -15.80
C SER A 653 -18.00 -0.08 -16.57
N HIS A 654 -18.55 0.85 -17.36
CA HIS A 654 -19.70 0.64 -18.23
C HIS A 654 -19.31 0.03 -19.59
N ALA A 655 -18.53 -1.06 -19.64
CA ALA A 655 -17.94 -1.64 -20.86
C ALA A 655 -18.89 -1.72 -22.07
N ARG A 656 -20.12 -2.15 -21.81
CA ARG A 656 -21.23 -2.24 -22.77
C ARG A 656 -21.56 -0.91 -23.46
N LEU A 657 -21.43 0.23 -22.76
CA LEU A 657 -21.66 1.59 -23.27
C LEU A 657 -20.39 2.27 -23.80
N ASN A 658 -19.18 1.80 -23.48
CA ASN A 658 -17.92 2.48 -23.83
C ASN A 658 -17.83 2.86 -25.33
N HIS A 659 -18.21 1.96 -26.24
CA HIS A 659 -18.25 2.25 -27.68
C HIS A 659 -19.30 3.34 -28.05
N THR A 660 -20.46 3.35 -27.40
CA THR A 660 -21.51 4.36 -27.61
C THR A 660 -21.12 5.71 -27.01
N LEU A 661 -20.43 5.71 -25.86
CA LEU A 661 -19.82 6.88 -25.25
C LEU A 661 -18.79 7.49 -26.20
N ALA A 662 -17.89 6.70 -26.78
CA ALA A 662 -16.95 7.17 -27.79
C ALA A 662 -17.66 7.81 -28.99
N MET A 663 -18.73 7.18 -29.52
CA MET A 663 -19.52 7.78 -30.60
C MET A 663 -20.17 9.12 -30.21
N ARG A 664 -20.66 9.28 -28.97
CA ARG A 664 -21.23 10.54 -28.47
C ARG A 664 -20.18 11.63 -28.29
N LEU A 665 -19.03 11.31 -27.69
CA LEU A 665 -17.91 12.24 -27.53
C LEU A 665 -17.33 12.66 -28.89
N GLY A 666 -17.26 11.75 -29.86
CA GLY A 666 -16.88 12.05 -31.24
C GLY A 666 -17.82 13.07 -31.90
N ALA A 667 -19.13 12.94 -31.69
CA ALA A 667 -20.13 13.86 -32.25
C ALA A 667 -20.21 15.23 -31.54
N ASP A 668 -19.69 15.37 -30.31
CA ASP A 668 -19.80 16.62 -29.55
C ASP A 668 -18.71 17.64 -29.93
N ALA A 669 -19.09 18.56 -30.83
CA ALA A 669 -18.25 19.64 -31.33
C ALA A 669 -17.61 20.52 -30.23
N SER A 670 -18.20 20.59 -29.03
CA SER A 670 -17.69 21.41 -27.93
C SER A 670 -16.42 20.86 -27.24
N LEU A 671 -16.14 19.56 -27.42
CA LEU A 671 -15.03 18.87 -26.74
C LEU A 671 -13.67 19.12 -27.40
N THR A 672 -13.05 20.27 -27.10
CA THR A 672 -11.70 20.66 -27.57
C THR A 672 -10.61 20.51 -26.49
N ASP A 673 -10.96 20.07 -25.28
CA ASP A 673 -10.09 20.09 -24.09
C ASP A 673 -8.98 19.01 -24.12
N THR A 674 -7.76 19.40 -23.72
CA THR A 674 -6.62 18.50 -23.49
C THR A 674 -6.81 17.59 -22.27
N ASN A 675 -7.64 17.97 -21.31
CA ASN A 675 -7.93 17.16 -20.10
C ASN A 675 -8.59 15.81 -20.42
N LEU A 676 -9.18 15.65 -21.61
CA LEU A 676 -9.79 14.39 -22.05
C LEU A 676 -8.78 13.31 -22.47
N LYS A 677 -7.51 13.66 -22.73
CA LYS A 677 -6.50 12.73 -23.26
C LYS A 677 -6.38 11.41 -22.50
N PRO A 678 -6.28 11.38 -21.15
CA PRO A 678 -6.17 10.13 -20.41
C PRO A 678 -7.42 9.26 -20.59
N LEU A 679 -8.61 9.87 -20.46
CA LEU A 679 -9.89 9.16 -20.63
C LEU A 679 -10.05 8.58 -22.02
N LEU A 680 -9.71 9.34 -23.06
CA LEU A 680 -9.87 8.89 -24.44
C LEU A 680 -8.87 7.78 -24.81
N ARG A 681 -7.65 7.83 -24.27
CA ARG A 681 -6.68 6.72 -24.40
C ARG A 681 -7.17 5.45 -23.72
N GLU A 682 -7.64 5.56 -22.48
CA GLU A 682 -8.15 4.45 -21.68
C GLU A 682 -9.47 3.88 -22.25
N LEU A 683 -10.33 4.74 -22.79
CA LEU A 683 -11.57 4.37 -23.49
C LEU A 683 -11.27 3.64 -24.80
N GLY A 684 -10.34 4.16 -25.60
CA GLY A 684 -9.87 3.52 -26.83
C GLY A 684 -9.29 2.12 -26.54
N HIS A 685 -8.41 2.02 -25.54
CA HIS A 685 -7.86 0.72 -25.09
C HIS A 685 -8.99 -0.23 -24.70
N SER A 686 -9.91 0.23 -23.83
CA SER A 686 -10.98 -0.62 -23.34
C SER A 686 -11.91 -1.13 -24.44
N ILE A 687 -12.18 -0.31 -25.47
CA ILE A 687 -12.96 -0.73 -26.64
C ILE A 687 -12.18 -1.74 -27.49
N GLY A 688 -10.91 -1.46 -27.82
CA GLY A 688 -10.07 -2.32 -28.68
C GLY A 688 -9.79 -3.70 -28.07
N ALA A 689 -9.65 -3.76 -26.74
CA ALA A 689 -9.45 -4.99 -25.98
C ALA A 689 -10.72 -5.84 -25.83
N THR A 690 -11.90 -5.34 -26.24
CA THR A 690 -13.08 -6.22 -26.39
C THR A 690 -12.97 -7.11 -27.64
N PRO A 691 -13.48 -8.35 -27.61
CA PRO A 691 -13.50 -9.25 -28.77
C PRO A 691 -14.60 -8.88 -29.79
N THR A 692 -14.89 -7.59 -29.98
CA THR A 692 -15.94 -7.11 -30.91
C THR A 692 -15.38 -6.03 -31.83
N GLU A 693 -14.80 -6.45 -32.95
CA GLU A 693 -14.20 -5.59 -33.98
C GLU A 693 -15.19 -4.54 -34.48
N SER A 694 -16.46 -4.91 -34.67
CA SER A 694 -17.51 -4.00 -35.14
C SER A 694 -17.73 -2.80 -34.21
N LYS A 695 -17.59 -2.97 -32.89
CA LYS A 695 -17.69 -1.87 -31.92
C LYS A 695 -16.48 -0.95 -31.95
N ALA A 696 -15.28 -1.52 -32.10
CA ALA A 696 -14.06 -0.73 -32.30
C ALA A 696 -14.12 0.07 -33.62
N ALA A 697 -14.60 -0.56 -34.70
CA ALA A 697 -14.78 0.07 -36.00
C ALA A 697 -15.78 1.24 -35.96
N LEU A 698 -16.94 1.06 -35.33
CA LEU A 698 -17.95 2.10 -35.14
C LEU A 698 -17.43 3.29 -34.30
N ALA A 699 -16.79 2.99 -33.16
CA ALA A 699 -16.23 4.02 -32.28
C ALA A 699 -15.12 4.82 -32.98
N LEU A 700 -14.23 4.14 -33.71
CA LEU A 700 -13.16 4.76 -34.48
C LEU A 700 -13.72 5.63 -35.62
N LYS A 701 -14.69 5.14 -36.40
CA LYS A 701 -15.33 5.93 -37.47
C LYS A 701 -15.93 7.22 -36.92
N ALA A 702 -16.64 7.16 -35.80
CA ALA A 702 -17.25 8.34 -35.20
C ALA A 702 -16.23 9.39 -34.73
N MET A 703 -15.09 8.96 -34.17
CA MET A 703 -14.00 9.86 -33.78
C MET A 703 -13.28 10.47 -34.99
N LEU A 704 -13.03 9.69 -36.05
CA LEU A 704 -12.40 10.16 -37.29
C LEU A 704 -13.29 11.13 -38.08
N SER A 705 -14.62 11.03 -37.96
CA SER A 705 -15.57 11.83 -38.73
C SER A 705 -15.67 13.31 -38.32
N ARG A 706 -14.84 13.80 -37.39
CA ARG A 706 -14.79 15.22 -36.98
C ARG A 706 -14.14 16.17 -38.00
N GLY A 707 -13.58 15.65 -39.09
CA GLY A 707 -13.01 16.45 -40.18
C GLY A 707 -11.72 17.21 -39.80
N ASN A 708 -11.35 18.19 -40.63
CA ASN A 708 -10.02 18.83 -40.65
C ASN A 708 -9.55 19.53 -39.35
N ALA A 709 -10.41 19.67 -38.35
CA ALA A 709 -10.02 20.15 -37.03
C ALA A 709 -9.47 18.98 -36.19
N HIS A 710 -8.25 18.50 -36.48
CA HIS A 710 -7.53 17.49 -35.70
C HIS A 710 -7.57 17.84 -34.20
N PRO A 711 -8.40 17.15 -33.38
CA PRO A 711 -8.45 17.43 -31.95
C PRO A 711 -7.16 16.95 -31.30
N VAL A 712 -6.63 17.73 -30.35
CA VAL A 712 -5.36 17.41 -29.67
C VAL A 712 -5.39 16.04 -28.97
N TRP A 713 -6.59 15.51 -28.69
CA TRP A 713 -6.86 14.21 -28.06
C TRP A 713 -7.07 13.03 -29.03
N LEU A 714 -7.31 13.26 -30.33
CA LEU A 714 -7.59 12.18 -31.28
C LEU A 714 -6.45 11.15 -31.39
N PRO A 715 -5.16 11.55 -31.40
CA PRO A 715 -4.03 10.64 -31.26
C PRO A 715 -4.15 9.64 -30.11
N ASP A 716 -4.54 10.12 -28.94
CA ASP A 716 -4.61 9.30 -27.72
C ASP A 716 -5.71 8.23 -27.83
N PHE A 717 -6.87 8.56 -28.41
CA PHE A 717 -7.93 7.58 -28.68
C PHE A 717 -7.52 6.52 -29.69
N VAL A 718 -6.90 6.93 -30.82
CA VAL A 718 -6.47 6.03 -31.90
C VAL A 718 -5.41 5.04 -31.41
N ARG A 719 -4.37 5.54 -30.73
CA ARG A 719 -3.35 4.73 -30.04
C ARG A 719 -3.97 3.81 -29.00
N GLY A 720 -4.97 4.28 -28.25
CA GLY A 720 -5.77 3.46 -27.35
C GLY A 720 -6.38 2.25 -28.07
N ILE A 721 -7.16 2.47 -29.14
CA ILE A 721 -7.79 1.41 -29.94
C ILE A 721 -6.75 0.41 -30.44
N ALA A 722 -5.66 0.87 -31.06
CA ALA A 722 -4.60 0.01 -31.57
C ALA A 722 -3.93 -0.83 -30.47
N THR A 723 -3.68 -0.24 -29.31
CA THR A 723 -3.10 -0.93 -28.14
C THR A 723 -4.03 -1.98 -27.56
N GLY A 724 -5.33 -1.70 -27.47
CA GLY A 724 -6.34 -2.67 -27.05
C GLY A 724 -6.51 -3.83 -28.03
N LEU A 725 -6.40 -3.58 -29.34
CA LEU A 725 -6.40 -4.64 -30.35
C LEU A 725 -5.16 -5.54 -30.23
N ARG A 726 -3.97 -4.95 -30.10
CA ARG A 726 -2.71 -5.69 -29.90
C ARG A 726 -2.70 -6.54 -28.63
N SER A 727 -3.29 -6.07 -27.52
CA SER A 727 -3.27 -6.82 -26.24
C SER A 727 -4.06 -8.14 -26.27
N ARG A 728 -4.83 -8.40 -27.33
CA ARG A 728 -5.49 -9.68 -27.64
C ARG A 728 -4.97 -10.36 -28.92
N GLY A 729 -3.81 -9.94 -29.42
CA GLY A 729 -3.16 -10.47 -30.63
C GLY A 729 -3.82 -10.07 -31.96
N PHE A 730 -4.73 -9.11 -31.96
CA PHE A 730 -5.44 -8.74 -33.19
C PHE A 730 -4.55 -7.90 -34.10
N GLY A 731 -4.26 -8.43 -35.30
CA GLY A 731 -3.53 -7.74 -36.35
C GLY A 731 -2.01 -7.78 -36.21
N ASN A 732 -1.43 -8.64 -35.35
CA ASN A 732 0.02 -8.69 -35.09
C ASN A 732 0.93 -8.83 -36.33
N ASP A 733 0.43 -9.40 -37.43
CA ASP A 733 1.17 -9.53 -38.70
C ASP A 733 1.17 -8.25 -39.57
N LYS A 734 0.44 -7.19 -39.17
CA LYS A 734 0.20 -5.93 -39.91
C LYS A 734 0.01 -4.76 -38.92
N SER A 735 -0.51 -3.61 -39.38
CA SER A 735 -1.11 -2.63 -38.45
C SER A 735 -2.46 -3.17 -37.93
N PRO A 736 -2.76 -3.06 -36.61
CA PRO A 736 -4.07 -3.42 -36.07
C PRO A 736 -5.19 -2.50 -36.60
N LEU A 737 -4.88 -1.26 -36.99
CA LEU A 737 -5.85 -0.34 -37.59
C LEU A 737 -6.20 -0.75 -39.03
N ASP A 738 -5.22 -1.23 -39.79
CA ASP A 738 -5.45 -1.79 -41.13
C ASP A 738 -6.18 -3.13 -41.07
N ALA A 739 -5.85 -3.99 -40.10
CA ALA A 739 -6.61 -5.21 -39.85
C ALA A 739 -8.08 -4.89 -39.52
N LEU A 740 -8.33 -3.83 -38.71
CA LEU A 740 -9.68 -3.37 -38.37
C LEU A 740 -10.42 -2.78 -39.58
N SER A 741 -9.76 -1.95 -40.40
CA SER A 741 -10.37 -1.33 -41.59
C SER A 741 -10.74 -2.35 -42.67
N ASN A 742 -10.01 -3.47 -42.74
CA ASN A 742 -10.28 -4.59 -43.64
C ASN A 742 -11.37 -5.58 -43.14
N THR A 743 -11.92 -5.40 -41.93
CA THR A 743 -13.10 -6.17 -41.50
C THR A 743 -14.32 -5.83 -42.35
N GLU A 744 -15.37 -6.66 -42.30
CA GLU A 744 -16.62 -6.37 -43.02
C GLU A 744 -17.23 -5.03 -42.60
N THR A 745 -17.36 -4.79 -41.29
CA THR A 745 -17.82 -3.51 -40.75
C THR A 745 -16.86 -2.36 -41.09
N GLY A 746 -15.54 -2.59 -41.06
CA GLY A 746 -14.55 -1.58 -41.43
C GLY A 746 -14.66 -1.11 -42.87
N ARG A 747 -14.92 -2.03 -43.81
CA ARG A 747 -15.19 -1.73 -45.22
C ARG A 747 -16.53 -1.01 -45.40
N GLN A 748 -17.59 -1.48 -44.75
CA GLN A 748 -18.92 -0.85 -44.78
C GLN A 748 -18.90 0.60 -44.24
N LEU A 749 -18.04 0.89 -43.27
CA LEU A 749 -17.87 2.23 -42.69
C LEU A 749 -16.83 3.09 -43.43
N GLU A 750 -16.19 2.61 -44.50
CA GLU A 750 -15.09 3.31 -45.19
C GLU A 750 -13.99 3.78 -44.21
N LEU A 751 -13.56 2.90 -43.30
CA LEU A 751 -12.56 3.26 -42.29
C LEU A 751 -11.20 3.62 -42.90
N SER A 752 -10.82 2.96 -44.00
CA SER A 752 -9.56 3.22 -44.71
C SER A 752 -9.45 4.68 -45.15
N ALA A 753 -10.53 5.29 -45.66
CA ALA A 753 -10.52 6.70 -46.07
C ALA A 753 -10.34 7.67 -44.89
N GLY A 754 -10.95 7.38 -43.73
CA GLY A 754 -10.79 8.20 -42.52
C GLY A 754 -9.41 8.05 -41.88
N LEU A 755 -8.85 6.83 -41.89
CA LEU A 755 -7.49 6.55 -41.46
C LEU A 755 -6.45 7.24 -42.37
N GLU A 756 -6.67 7.22 -43.68
CA GLU A 756 -5.82 7.91 -44.66
C GLU A 756 -5.84 9.43 -44.46
N GLN A 757 -7.00 10.03 -44.21
CA GLN A 757 -7.11 11.45 -43.84
C GLN A 757 -6.35 11.77 -42.54
N LEU A 758 -6.48 10.93 -41.51
CA LEU A 758 -5.73 11.08 -40.27
C LEU A 758 -4.21 10.98 -40.48
N ARG A 759 -3.77 10.02 -41.32
CA ARG A 759 -2.37 9.81 -41.69
C ARG A 759 -1.80 11.02 -42.41
N ALA A 760 -2.47 11.50 -43.45
CA ALA A 760 -2.08 12.69 -44.21
C ALA A 760 -2.05 13.97 -43.35
N GLY A 761 -3.06 14.18 -42.50
CA GLY A 761 -3.09 15.30 -41.56
C GLY A 761 -1.97 15.24 -40.53
N SER A 762 -1.65 14.05 -39.99
CA SER A 762 -0.49 13.86 -39.10
C SER A 762 0.84 14.13 -39.80
N ILE A 763 1.01 13.73 -41.07
CA ILE A 763 2.20 14.08 -41.88
C ILE A 763 2.31 15.61 -42.04
N GLN A 764 1.21 16.30 -42.30
CA GLN A 764 1.20 17.77 -42.41
C GLN A 764 1.55 18.46 -41.09
N LEU A 765 1.04 17.97 -39.96
CA LEU A 765 1.35 18.49 -38.63
C LEU A 765 2.84 18.29 -38.27
N ALA A 766 3.38 17.10 -38.54
CA ALA A 766 4.79 16.76 -38.32
C ALA A 766 5.74 17.68 -39.12
N ARG A 767 5.44 17.91 -40.41
CA ARG A 767 6.25 18.75 -41.32
C ARG A 767 6.01 20.27 -41.15
N GLY A 768 5.03 20.68 -40.37
CA GLY A 768 4.63 22.09 -40.20
C GLY A 768 5.36 22.82 -39.07
N THR A 769 5.20 24.15 -39.01
CA THR A 769 5.68 25.01 -37.91
C THR A 769 4.78 24.97 -36.67
N THR A 770 4.16 23.82 -36.39
CA THR A 770 3.14 23.67 -35.33
C THR A 770 3.74 23.46 -33.95
N HIS A 771 2.95 23.69 -32.89
CA HIS A 771 3.36 23.54 -31.49
C HIS A 771 3.84 22.10 -31.21
N SER A 772 4.88 21.92 -30.38
CA SER A 772 5.51 20.63 -30.12
C SER A 772 4.52 19.53 -29.69
N THR A 773 3.53 19.88 -28.86
CA THR A 773 2.44 18.99 -28.43
C THR A 773 1.62 18.40 -29.59
N LEU A 774 1.45 19.14 -30.69
CA LEU A 774 0.76 18.65 -31.90
C LEU A 774 1.67 17.73 -32.71
N LYS A 775 2.96 18.08 -32.87
CA LYS A 775 3.95 17.22 -33.53
C LYS A 775 4.14 15.88 -32.81
N ALA A 776 4.25 15.89 -31.49
CA ALA A 776 4.31 14.67 -30.69
C ALA A 776 3.03 13.83 -30.85
N GLY A 777 1.85 14.45 -30.79
CA GLY A 777 0.58 13.77 -31.07
C GLY A 777 0.53 13.15 -32.47
N ALA A 778 1.04 13.85 -33.49
CA ALA A 778 1.14 13.34 -34.85
C ALA A 778 2.14 12.17 -34.95
N ALA A 779 3.32 12.26 -34.35
CA ALA A 779 4.30 11.18 -34.30
C ALA A 779 3.70 9.88 -33.71
N SER A 780 2.99 10.01 -32.59
CA SER A 780 2.28 8.91 -31.93
C SER A 780 1.30 8.19 -32.86
N VAL A 781 0.59 8.94 -33.72
CA VAL A 781 -0.33 8.39 -34.73
C VAL A 781 0.40 7.77 -35.91
N LEU A 782 1.50 8.37 -36.37
CA LEU A 782 2.25 7.87 -37.52
C LEU A 782 2.91 6.52 -37.25
N GLY A 783 3.26 6.22 -35.99
CA GLY A 783 3.73 4.89 -35.56
C GLY A 783 2.69 3.77 -35.67
N GLU A 784 1.41 4.09 -35.87
CA GLU A 784 0.33 3.11 -36.07
C GLU A 784 0.13 2.74 -37.56
N PHE A 785 0.90 3.35 -38.48
CA PHE A 785 0.82 3.15 -39.92
C PHE A 785 2.15 2.67 -40.51
N ASP A 786 2.18 1.45 -41.05
CA ASP A 786 3.34 0.94 -41.80
C ASP A 786 3.35 1.49 -43.23
N ASN A 787 3.87 2.72 -43.39
CA ASN A 787 3.90 3.42 -44.67
C ASN A 787 5.19 4.27 -44.85
N PRO A 788 5.81 4.31 -46.05
CA PRO A 788 7.03 5.08 -46.30
C PRO A 788 6.94 6.59 -46.00
N GLU A 789 5.81 7.23 -46.31
CA GLU A 789 5.61 8.67 -46.08
C GLU A 789 5.50 8.99 -44.58
N SER A 790 4.87 8.09 -43.83
CA SER A 790 4.76 8.14 -42.37
C SER A 790 6.13 7.93 -41.72
N ARG A 791 6.93 6.96 -42.21
CA ARG A 791 8.32 6.76 -41.79
C ARG A 791 9.18 8.00 -42.05
N GLN A 792 9.13 8.57 -43.26
CA GLN A 792 9.87 9.79 -43.61
C GLN A 792 9.43 11.01 -42.77
N ALA A 793 8.15 11.10 -42.41
CA ALA A 793 7.66 12.15 -41.52
C ALA A 793 8.14 11.97 -40.07
N LEU A 794 8.23 10.73 -39.58
CA LEU A 794 8.83 10.41 -38.28
C LEU A 794 10.34 10.66 -38.24
N GLU A 795 11.04 10.30 -39.31
CA GLU A 795 12.47 10.57 -39.52
C GLU A 795 12.80 12.06 -39.41
N ALA A 796 12.04 12.91 -40.09
CA ALA A 796 12.18 14.38 -39.98
C ALA A 796 11.94 14.92 -38.55
N LEU A 797 11.20 14.20 -37.70
CA LEU A 797 10.98 14.59 -36.30
C LEU A 797 12.11 14.14 -35.34
N LEU A 798 13.14 13.45 -35.85
CA LEU A 798 14.36 13.10 -35.13
C LEU A 798 15.45 14.20 -35.21
N ASP A 799 15.21 15.29 -35.96
CA ASP A 799 16.12 16.43 -36.11
C ASP A 799 16.37 17.12 -34.76
N ASP A 800 17.61 17.57 -34.54
CA ASP A 800 18.06 18.10 -33.24
C ASP A 800 17.45 19.47 -32.88
N ARG A 801 16.79 20.13 -33.84
CA ARG A 801 16.05 21.40 -33.66
C ARG A 801 14.63 21.20 -33.17
N GLU A 802 14.08 19.98 -33.27
CA GLU A 802 12.76 19.66 -32.73
C GLU A 802 12.82 19.53 -31.20
N ALA A 803 11.69 19.78 -30.54
CA ALA A 803 11.61 19.68 -29.09
C ALA A 803 11.82 18.22 -28.61
N ILE A 804 12.43 18.04 -27.43
CA ILE A 804 12.81 16.72 -26.88
C ILE A 804 11.61 15.77 -26.79
N GLU A 805 10.43 16.26 -26.42
CA GLU A 805 9.21 15.47 -26.36
C GLU A 805 8.71 14.98 -27.74
N VAL A 806 9.04 15.70 -28.81
CA VAL A 806 8.72 15.34 -30.20
C VAL A 806 9.68 14.26 -30.68
N GLN A 807 11.00 14.49 -30.54
CA GLN A 807 12.04 13.51 -30.88
C GLN A 807 11.81 12.17 -30.14
N ARG A 808 11.45 12.23 -28.85
CA ARG A 808 11.17 11.03 -28.04
C ARG A 808 9.95 10.27 -28.53
N GLU A 809 8.85 10.94 -28.89
CA GLU A 809 7.65 10.26 -29.38
C GLU A 809 7.88 9.72 -30.82
N ALA A 810 8.66 10.40 -31.65
CA ALA A 810 9.07 9.90 -32.97
C ALA A 810 9.97 8.66 -32.87
N ALA A 811 10.95 8.67 -31.96
CA ALA A 811 11.79 7.51 -31.66
C ALA A 811 10.97 6.32 -31.12
N ALA A 812 9.99 6.58 -30.24
CA ALA A 812 9.08 5.55 -29.73
C ALA A 812 8.17 4.98 -30.82
N ALA A 813 7.66 5.83 -31.72
CA ALA A 813 6.82 5.44 -32.85
C ALA A 813 7.57 4.58 -33.87
N LEU A 814 8.75 5.02 -34.32
CA LEU A 814 9.62 4.22 -35.20
C LEU A 814 10.06 2.91 -34.52
N GLY A 815 10.42 2.98 -33.25
CA GLY A 815 10.80 1.80 -32.47
C GLY A 815 9.64 0.84 -32.12
N GLY A 816 8.40 1.26 -32.39
CA GLY A 816 7.22 0.41 -32.35
C GLY A 816 7.01 -0.42 -33.63
N LEU A 817 7.55 0.03 -34.76
CA LEU A 817 7.56 -0.73 -36.01
C LEU A 817 8.49 -1.93 -35.85
N ASN A 818 8.04 -3.14 -36.20
CA ASN A 818 8.77 -4.39 -35.94
C ASN A 818 9.60 -4.81 -37.18
N ASP A 819 10.57 -3.98 -37.56
CA ASP A 819 11.41 -4.18 -38.75
C ASP A 819 12.85 -3.67 -38.59
N GLU A 820 13.79 -4.30 -39.30
CA GLU A 820 15.21 -3.95 -39.22
C GLU A 820 15.52 -2.53 -39.73
N SER A 821 14.79 -2.02 -40.71
CA SER A 821 15.04 -0.67 -41.28
C SER A 821 14.67 0.46 -40.32
N ALA A 822 13.74 0.23 -39.39
CA ALA A 822 13.46 1.16 -38.29
C ALA A 822 14.66 1.21 -37.33
N ALA A 823 15.23 0.05 -37.02
CA ALA A 823 16.43 -0.03 -36.20
C ALA A 823 17.67 0.59 -36.88
N GLU A 824 17.83 0.41 -38.20
CA GLU A 824 18.93 1.02 -38.95
C GLU A 824 18.83 2.55 -38.95
N LEU A 825 17.61 3.09 -39.12
CA LEU A 825 17.35 4.52 -39.10
C LEU A 825 17.64 5.14 -37.73
N LEU A 826 17.10 4.55 -36.66
CA LEU A 826 17.33 5.00 -35.27
C LEU A 826 18.79 4.83 -34.81
N THR A 827 19.60 4.08 -35.56
CA THR A 827 21.04 3.91 -35.32
C THR A 827 21.90 4.46 -36.46
N SER A 828 21.36 5.35 -37.29
CA SER A 828 22.09 5.96 -38.40
C SER A 828 23.23 6.82 -37.86
N SER A 829 24.31 6.94 -38.64
CA SER A 829 25.43 7.85 -38.31
C SER A 829 25.04 9.33 -38.34
N GLU A 830 23.86 9.65 -38.86
CA GLU A 830 23.30 11.00 -38.93
C GLU A 830 22.56 11.36 -37.63
N HIS A 831 21.65 10.51 -37.15
CA HIS A 831 20.82 10.82 -35.98
C HIS A 831 21.43 10.38 -34.64
N TRP A 832 22.12 9.22 -34.60
CA TRP A 832 22.62 8.67 -33.33
C TRP A 832 23.54 9.64 -32.55
N PRO A 833 24.46 10.39 -33.21
CA PRO A 833 25.31 11.35 -32.51
C PRO A 833 24.56 12.58 -32.01
N SER A 834 23.47 13.03 -32.67
CA SER A 834 22.77 14.28 -32.32
C SER A 834 21.77 14.12 -31.17
N TYR A 835 21.25 12.91 -30.94
CA TYR A 835 20.23 12.66 -29.91
C TYR A 835 20.63 13.13 -28.49
N PRO A 836 19.74 13.87 -27.79
CA PRO A 836 19.84 14.12 -26.35
C PRO A 836 19.78 12.82 -25.53
N PRO A 837 20.31 12.78 -24.28
CA PRO A 837 20.34 11.57 -23.46
C PRO A 837 18.97 10.89 -23.26
N THR A 838 17.91 11.67 -23.10
CA THR A 838 16.52 11.19 -22.96
C THR A 838 15.96 10.54 -24.23
N VAL A 839 16.42 10.99 -25.40
CA VAL A 839 16.04 10.41 -26.71
C VAL A 839 16.86 9.16 -26.97
N ARG A 840 18.18 9.17 -26.67
CA ARG A 840 19.04 7.98 -26.76
C ARG A 840 18.51 6.82 -25.93
N ASP A 841 18.09 7.04 -24.68
CA ASP A 841 17.55 5.93 -23.89
C ASP A 841 16.22 5.41 -24.43
N MET A 842 15.34 6.28 -24.97
CA MET A 842 14.12 5.83 -25.66
C MET A 842 14.46 4.96 -26.87
N VAL A 843 15.43 5.39 -27.69
CA VAL A 843 15.94 4.60 -28.82
C VAL A 843 16.49 3.26 -28.36
N ILE A 844 17.41 3.21 -27.38
CA ILE A 844 17.96 1.95 -26.85
C ILE A 844 16.84 1.07 -26.27
N THR A 845 15.85 1.66 -25.59
CA THR A 845 14.68 0.93 -25.05
C THR A 845 13.89 0.30 -26.19
N ALA A 846 13.57 1.04 -27.25
CA ALA A 846 12.80 0.49 -28.36
C ALA A 846 13.58 -0.55 -29.20
N LEU A 847 14.88 -0.33 -29.43
CA LEU A 847 15.78 -1.25 -30.12
C LEU A 847 16.02 -2.55 -29.35
N THR A 848 15.92 -2.51 -28.03
CA THR A 848 15.94 -3.73 -27.22
C THR A 848 14.56 -4.34 -27.09
N THR A 849 13.48 -3.54 -27.18
CA THR A 849 12.10 -3.99 -26.99
C THR A 849 11.59 -4.94 -28.07
N GLN A 850 11.94 -4.74 -29.34
CA GLN A 850 11.49 -5.62 -30.43
C GLN A 850 12.55 -6.67 -30.80
N PRO A 851 12.20 -7.97 -30.93
CA PRO A 851 13.14 -9.02 -31.33
C PRO A 851 13.85 -8.74 -32.67
N ARG A 852 13.17 -8.10 -33.63
CA ARG A 852 13.72 -7.77 -34.96
C ARG A 852 14.70 -6.60 -34.96
N HIS A 853 14.82 -5.84 -33.87
CA HIS A 853 15.81 -4.77 -33.75
C HIS A 853 17.17 -5.27 -33.21
N ALA A 854 17.18 -6.43 -32.55
CA ALA A 854 18.38 -7.01 -31.96
C ALA A 854 19.53 -7.28 -32.96
N PRO A 855 19.31 -7.79 -34.20
CA PRO A 855 20.39 -8.00 -35.17
C PRO A 855 21.15 -6.72 -35.50
N VAL A 856 20.42 -5.62 -35.74
CA VAL A 856 20.98 -4.30 -36.08
C VAL A 856 21.71 -3.70 -34.89
N LEU A 857 21.08 -3.69 -33.72
CA LEU A 857 21.68 -3.16 -32.49
C LEU A 857 23.00 -3.88 -32.15
N LEU A 858 23.02 -5.22 -32.21
CA LEU A 858 24.23 -6.00 -31.97
C LEU A 858 25.33 -5.67 -32.96
N SER A 859 25.02 -5.52 -34.25
CA SER A 859 26.02 -5.14 -35.28
C SER A 859 26.61 -3.75 -35.01
N LYS A 860 25.80 -2.78 -34.57
CA LYS A 860 26.25 -1.41 -34.25
C LYS A 860 27.11 -1.36 -32.98
N LEU A 861 26.87 -2.26 -32.04
CA LEU A 861 27.69 -2.43 -30.83
C LEU A 861 29.02 -3.12 -31.14
N GLU A 862 28.99 -4.20 -31.92
CA GLU A 862 30.18 -4.94 -32.39
C GLU A 862 31.11 -4.06 -33.23
N SER A 863 30.56 -3.13 -34.03
CA SER A 863 31.34 -2.16 -34.80
C SER A 863 31.79 -0.93 -34.00
N GLY A 864 31.43 -0.82 -32.71
CA GLY A 864 31.70 0.34 -31.86
C GLY A 864 30.97 1.63 -32.25
N ALA A 865 30.02 1.60 -33.19
CA ALA A 865 29.22 2.76 -33.57
C ALA A 865 28.25 3.18 -32.45
N ILE A 866 27.78 2.21 -31.68
CA ILE A 866 27.13 2.40 -30.39
C ILE A 866 28.08 1.85 -29.31
N PRO A 867 28.54 2.68 -28.35
CA PRO A 867 29.33 2.19 -27.23
C PRO A 867 28.55 1.21 -26.35
N THR A 868 29.17 0.07 -26.01
CA THR A 868 28.56 -1.00 -25.20
C THR A 868 28.16 -0.56 -23.78
N TRP A 869 28.85 0.44 -23.22
CA TRP A 869 28.53 1.00 -21.90
C TRP A 869 27.18 1.74 -21.85
N LEU A 870 26.66 2.25 -22.98
CA LEU A 870 25.34 2.90 -23.02
C LEU A 870 24.18 1.90 -22.83
N ILE A 871 24.40 0.62 -23.16
CA ILE A 871 23.41 -0.44 -22.94
C ILE A 871 23.40 -0.77 -21.45
N GLN A 872 22.26 -0.56 -20.80
CA GLN A 872 22.08 -0.79 -19.36
C GLN A 872 22.03 -2.29 -19.01
N PRO A 873 22.37 -2.73 -17.78
CA PRO A 873 22.50 -4.15 -17.44
C PRO A 873 21.24 -4.99 -17.69
N ASP A 874 20.06 -4.44 -17.44
CA ASP A 874 18.76 -5.02 -17.79
C ASP A 874 18.62 -5.25 -19.30
N LYS A 875 19.07 -4.28 -20.11
CA LYS A 875 19.08 -4.31 -21.57
C LYS A 875 20.16 -5.26 -22.12
N ARG A 876 21.31 -5.39 -21.46
CA ARG A 876 22.35 -6.39 -21.78
C ARG A 876 21.84 -7.81 -21.51
N ASN A 877 21.23 -8.04 -20.35
CA ASN A 877 20.66 -9.34 -19.97
C ASN A 877 19.57 -9.80 -20.93
N ARG A 878 18.73 -8.85 -21.36
CA ARG A 878 17.75 -9.06 -22.41
C ARG A 878 18.37 -9.56 -23.72
N LEU A 879 19.41 -8.89 -24.21
CA LEU A 879 20.14 -9.35 -25.41
C LEU A 879 20.80 -10.73 -25.18
N LYS A 880 21.33 -10.99 -23.98
CA LYS A 880 21.86 -12.30 -23.55
C LYS A 880 20.80 -13.40 -23.34
N SER A 881 19.51 -13.08 -23.39
CA SER A 881 18.39 -14.02 -23.18
C SER A 881 17.45 -14.14 -24.38
N LEU A 882 17.83 -13.55 -25.53
CA LEU A 882 17.11 -13.72 -26.80
C LEU A 882 16.89 -15.19 -27.15
N THR A 883 15.73 -15.49 -27.73
CA THR A 883 15.31 -16.84 -28.14
C THR A 883 16.22 -17.39 -29.24
N ASP A 884 16.57 -16.54 -30.22
CA ASP A 884 17.53 -16.85 -31.29
C ASP A 884 18.92 -17.20 -30.71
N PRO A 885 19.43 -18.42 -30.92
CA PRO A 885 20.72 -18.84 -30.38
C PRO A 885 21.92 -18.04 -30.90
N SER A 886 21.89 -17.58 -32.15
CA SER A 886 23.00 -16.85 -32.78
C SER A 886 23.09 -15.42 -32.26
N LEU A 887 21.96 -14.72 -32.17
CA LEU A 887 21.91 -13.38 -31.59
C LEU A 887 22.27 -13.41 -30.10
N ARG A 888 21.85 -14.45 -29.38
CA ARG A 888 22.20 -14.67 -27.98
C ARG A 888 23.71 -14.89 -27.80
N GLU A 889 24.36 -15.70 -28.64
CA GLU A 889 25.81 -15.93 -28.59
C GLU A 889 26.59 -14.63 -28.89
N ARG A 890 26.19 -13.88 -29.92
CA ARG A 890 26.73 -12.53 -30.22
C ARG A 890 26.65 -11.61 -29.01
N ALA A 891 25.47 -11.50 -28.39
CA ALA A 891 25.26 -10.69 -27.20
C ALA A 891 26.08 -11.16 -25.99
N GLN A 892 26.21 -12.47 -25.79
CA GLN A 892 27.02 -13.04 -24.71
C GLN A 892 28.49 -12.66 -24.87
N LYS A 893 29.07 -12.87 -26.06
CA LYS A 893 30.47 -12.53 -26.40
C LYS A 893 30.75 -11.04 -26.33
N LEU A 894 29.87 -10.21 -26.90
CA LEU A 894 29.99 -8.74 -26.92
C LEU A 894 30.01 -8.13 -25.51
N PHE A 895 29.26 -8.73 -24.57
CA PHE A 895 29.15 -8.29 -23.19
C PHE A 895 29.83 -9.28 -22.21
N GLU A 896 30.80 -10.05 -22.67
CA GLU A 896 31.60 -10.97 -21.85
C GLU A 896 32.65 -10.21 -21.02
N SER A 897 33.30 -9.22 -21.66
CA SER A 897 34.20 -8.26 -21.01
C SER A 897 33.46 -7.20 -20.19
N VAL A 898 32.29 -6.74 -20.67
CA VAL A 898 31.51 -5.64 -20.06
C VAL A 898 30.58 -6.14 -18.92
N GLY A 899 31.01 -7.16 -18.18
CA GLY A 899 30.25 -7.78 -17.10
C GLY A 899 30.60 -9.26 -16.87
N GLY A 900 31.80 -9.54 -16.35
CA GLY A 900 32.21 -10.89 -15.99
C GLY A 900 33.49 -10.94 -15.16
N ALA A 901 33.50 -11.78 -14.12
CA ALA A 901 34.64 -12.09 -13.23
C ALA A 901 35.28 -10.90 -12.48
N ASP A 902 34.79 -10.69 -11.25
CA ASP A 902 35.46 -9.92 -10.19
C ASP A 902 35.35 -8.39 -10.25
N ARG A 903 34.11 -7.87 -10.38
CA ARG A 903 33.78 -6.46 -10.07
C ARG A 903 34.26 -6.02 -8.67
N ARG A 904 34.45 -6.96 -7.73
CA ARG A 904 35.02 -6.65 -6.42
C ARG A 904 36.48 -6.21 -6.52
N LYS A 905 37.31 -6.83 -7.37
CA LYS A 905 38.65 -6.30 -7.71
C LYS A 905 38.60 -4.88 -8.27
N VAL A 906 37.61 -4.55 -9.10
CA VAL A 906 37.45 -3.18 -9.62
C VAL A 906 37.23 -2.19 -8.48
N TYR A 907 36.35 -2.51 -7.51
CA TYR A 907 36.18 -1.71 -6.30
C TYR A 907 37.49 -1.57 -5.50
N GLU A 908 38.19 -2.68 -5.20
CA GLU A 908 39.43 -2.61 -4.41
C GLU A 908 40.55 -1.83 -5.14
N GLN A 909 40.61 -1.90 -6.48
CA GLN A 909 41.56 -1.14 -7.32
C GLN A 909 41.29 0.37 -7.35
N HIS A 910 40.06 0.80 -7.07
CA HIS A 910 39.66 2.21 -7.09
C HIS A 910 39.47 2.79 -5.69
N LYS A 911 39.64 2.00 -4.62
CA LYS A 911 39.38 2.43 -3.24
C LYS A 911 40.19 3.66 -2.80
N ASP A 912 41.36 3.86 -3.38
CA ASP A 912 42.24 5.00 -3.15
C ASP A 912 41.73 6.32 -3.78
N VAL A 913 40.69 6.32 -4.64
CA VAL A 913 40.06 7.59 -5.08
C VAL A 913 39.46 8.38 -3.90
N LEU A 914 39.14 7.69 -2.80
CA LEU A 914 38.63 8.29 -1.57
C LEU A 914 39.69 9.14 -0.82
N GLN A 915 40.96 9.06 -1.24
CA GLN A 915 42.06 9.88 -0.72
C GLN A 915 42.28 11.16 -1.54
N LEU A 916 41.60 11.33 -2.69
CA LEU A 916 41.69 12.53 -3.51
C LEU A 916 40.87 13.67 -2.89
N ALA A 917 41.35 14.91 -3.04
CA ALA A 917 40.59 16.08 -2.64
C ALA A 917 39.41 16.29 -3.60
N ALA A 918 38.19 16.15 -3.09
CA ALA A 918 36.97 16.23 -3.88
C ALA A 918 36.47 17.68 -4.07
N ASP A 919 36.04 18.00 -5.28
CA ASP A 919 35.37 19.26 -5.63
C ASP A 919 33.86 19.05 -5.80
N VAL A 920 33.11 19.75 -4.96
CA VAL A 920 31.66 19.62 -4.85
C VAL A 920 30.92 20.15 -6.08
N GLU A 921 31.42 21.19 -6.74
CA GLU A 921 30.74 21.78 -7.89
C GLU A 921 30.92 20.90 -9.11
N ARG A 922 32.13 20.38 -9.35
CA ARG A 922 32.34 19.36 -10.39
C ARG A 922 31.59 18.07 -10.09
N GLY A 923 31.53 17.65 -8.82
CA GLY A 923 30.76 16.48 -8.41
C GLY A 923 29.26 16.59 -8.68
N ARG A 924 28.69 17.80 -8.55
CA ARG A 924 27.30 18.10 -8.94
C ARG A 924 27.07 17.91 -10.44
N ASP A 925 28.03 18.33 -11.26
CA ASP A 925 27.90 18.23 -12.72
C ASP A 925 28.09 16.77 -13.19
N VAL A 926 28.98 16.01 -12.54
CA VAL A 926 29.06 14.55 -12.71
C VAL A 926 27.75 13.88 -12.31
N PHE A 927 27.15 14.25 -11.18
CA PHE A 927 25.84 13.72 -10.75
C PHE A 927 24.74 14.01 -11.78
N ARG A 928 24.67 15.25 -12.29
CA ARG A 928 23.71 15.66 -13.32
C ARG A 928 23.88 14.89 -14.63
N LYS A 929 25.12 14.59 -15.01
CA LYS A 929 25.49 13.83 -16.21
C LYS A 929 25.21 12.32 -16.07
N ALA A 930 25.45 11.74 -14.90
CA ALA A 930 25.58 10.29 -14.72
C ALA A 930 24.51 9.62 -13.83
N CYS A 931 23.90 10.35 -12.89
CA CYS A 931 23.04 9.79 -11.84
C CYS A 931 21.60 10.31 -11.89
N LEU A 932 21.40 11.59 -12.26
CA LEU A 932 20.10 12.31 -12.27
C LEU A 932 19.00 11.63 -13.11
N SER A 933 19.38 10.88 -14.14
CA SER A 933 18.49 10.14 -15.04
C SER A 933 17.76 8.98 -14.35
N CYS A 934 18.31 8.44 -13.26
CA CYS A 934 17.72 7.36 -12.48
C CYS A 934 17.37 7.76 -11.05
N HIS A 935 18.14 8.69 -10.47
CA HIS A 935 18.07 9.03 -9.05
C HIS A 935 17.62 10.47 -8.81
N GLN A 936 17.00 10.69 -7.65
CA GLN A 936 16.71 12.03 -7.16
C GLN A 936 17.84 12.56 -6.26
N HIS A 937 17.98 13.88 -6.18
CA HIS A 937 18.74 14.58 -5.15
C HIS A 937 18.13 15.98 -4.92
N TYR A 938 17.70 16.27 -3.68
CA TYR A 938 16.88 17.41 -3.29
C TYR A 938 15.65 17.68 -4.18
N GLY A 939 15.04 16.62 -4.72
CA GLY A 939 13.85 16.67 -5.58
C GLY A 939 14.13 16.86 -7.08
N GLU A 940 15.37 17.14 -7.48
CA GLU A 940 15.78 17.08 -8.89
C GLU A 940 16.10 15.63 -9.29
N GLY A 941 15.62 15.15 -10.44
CA GLY A 941 15.93 13.82 -10.98
C GLY A 941 14.76 12.82 -10.99
N ALA A 942 15.02 11.62 -11.52
CA ALA A 942 14.00 10.57 -11.74
C ALA A 942 13.81 9.63 -10.53
N LYS A 943 12.66 8.92 -10.48
CA LYS A 943 12.31 7.92 -9.45
C LYS A 943 12.48 6.48 -9.95
N VAL A 944 13.66 6.15 -10.47
CA VAL A 944 14.02 4.81 -10.96
C VAL A 944 14.86 4.09 -9.91
N GLY A 945 16.01 4.65 -9.56
CA GLY A 945 16.78 4.25 -8.39
C GLY A 945 16.31 4.98 -7.13
N PRO A 946 16.88 4.64 -5.96
CA PRO A 946 16.61 5.34 -4.71
C PRO A 946 16.95 6.84 -4.79
N ASP A 947 16.22 7.66 -4.04
CA ASP A 947 16.61 9.04 -3.77
C ASP A 947 17.99 9.05 -3.08
N LEU A 948 18.92 9.83 -3.63
CA LEU A 948 20.28 10.00 -3.12
C LEU A 948 20.40 11.27 -2.26
N THR A 949 19.29 11.94 -1.94
CA THR A 949 19.21 12.96 -0.89
C THR A 949 19.52 12.35 0.48
N GLY A 950 20.51 12.91 1.19
CA GLY A 950 20.84 12.46 2.54
C GLY A 950 21.92 11.37 2.63
N LEU A 951 22.49 10.92 1.50
CA LEU A 951 23.61 9.95 1.48
C LEU A 951 24.89 10.44 2.18
N ARG A 952 24.95 11.68 2.64
CA ARG A 952 26.09 12.26 3.37
C ARG A 952 26.60 11.45 4.56
N ASN A 953 25.69 10.70 5.19
CA ASN A 953 26.01 9.88 6.36
C ASN A 953 26.67 8.53 5.97
N GLN A 954 26.76 8.19 4.68
CA GLN A 954 27.39 6.95 4.20
C GLN A 954 28.93 7.09 4.12
N PRO A 955 29.71 6.05 4.42
CA PRO A 955 31.14 6.01 4.12
C PRO A 955 31.43 6.18 2.63
N GLY A 956 32.60 6.73 2.30
CA GLY A 956 32.99 6.89 0.90
C GLY A 956 33.13 5.53 0.21
N GLU A 957 33.55 4.54 0.99
CA GLU A 957 33.69 3.13 0.64
C GLU A 957 32.36 2.50 0.22
N ALA A 958 31.27 2.78 0.93
CA ALA A 958 29.94 2.27 0.59
C ALA A 958 29.42 2.92 -0.70
N LEU A 959 29.54 4.25 -0.83
CA LEU A 959 29.16 4.97 -2.05
C LEU A 959 29.95 4.48 -3.26
N LEU A 960 31.28 4.33 -3.14
CA LEU A 960 32.13 3.78 -4.18
C LEU A 960 31.76 2.33 -4.53
N LEU A 961 31.40 1.51 -3.54
CA LEU A 961 30.97 0.13 -3.77
C LEU A 961 29.66 0.07 -4.55
N HIS A 962 28.64 0.86 -4.18
CA HIS A 962 27.37 0.89 -4.91
C HIS A 962 27.51 1.50 -6.31
N ILE A 963 28.42 2.48 -6.49
CA ILE A 963 28.72 3.05 -7.81
C ILE A 963 29.43 2.04 -8.71
N LEU A 964 30.45 1.33 -8.22
CA LEU A 964 31.26 0.43 -9.05
C LEU A 964 30.70 -1.01 -9.12
N VAL A 965 29.90 -1.44 -8.16
CA VAL A 965 29.35 -2.79 -8.04
C VAL A 965 27.86 -2.75 -7.60
N PRO A 966 26.96 -2.17 -8.41
CA PRO A 966 25.54 -2.01 -8.06
C PRO A 966 24.79 -3.34 -7.85
N ASP A 967 25.31 -4.47 -8.34
CA ASP A 967 24.75 -5.80 -8.08
C ASP A 967 25.15 -6.38 -6.70
N ALA A 968 26.13 -5.77 -6.00
CA ALA A 968 26.59 -6.29 -4.70
C ALA A 968 25.49 -6.21 -3.63
N GLU A 969 24.60 -5.24 -3.74
CA GLU A 969 23.45 -5.04 -2.85
C GLU A 969 22.34 -4.33 -3.64
N ILE A 970 21.26 -5.05 -3.95
CA ILE A 970 20.05 -4.47 -4.56
C ILE A 970 19.08 -4.16 -3.41
N HIS A 971 18.79 -2.87 -3.21
CA HIS A 971 17.90 -2.44 -2.13
C HIS A 971 16.47 -2.99 -2.33
N PRO A 972 15.81 -3.55 -1.29
CA PRO A 972 14.44 -4.05 -1.39
C PRO A 972 13.44 -3.01 -1.89
N GLY A 973 12.57 -3.38 -2.83
CA GLY A 973 11.71 -2.46 -3.58
C GLY A 973 12.34 -1.92 -4.89
N PHE A 974 13.61 -2.22 -5.14
CA PHE A 974 14.32 -1.93 -6.39
C PHE A 974 14.76 -3.22 -7.13
N GLU A 975 14.14 -4.36 -6.83
CA GLU A 975 14.33 -5.59 -7.59
C GLU A 975 13.67 -5.49 -8.98
N SER A 976 14.43 -5.82 -10.03
CA SER A 976 13.90 -5.82 -11.39
C SER A 976 13.33 -7.18 -11.81
N TYR A 977 12.22 -7.13 -12.53
CA TYR A 977 11.57 -8.31 -13.11
C TYR A 977 11.63 -8.21 -14.63
N ALA A 978 11.99 -9.32 -15.28
CA ALA A 978 11.86 -9.49 -16.72
C ALA A 978 10.57 -10.27 -17.03
N VAL A 979 9.75 -9.74 -17.94
CA VAL A 979 8.43 -10.25 -18.28
C VAL A 979 8.34 -10.40 -19.79
N GLU A 980 8.15 -11.63 -20.25
CA GLU A 980 7.94 -12.00 -21.65
C GLU A 980 6.42 -12.02 -21.90
N THR A 981 5.98 -11.43 -23.01
CA THR A 981 4.56 -11.29 -23.33
C THR A 981 4.16 -12.03 -24.60
N LEU A 982 2.89 -12.43 -24.71
CA LEU A 982 2.39 -13.20 -25.86
C LEU A 982 2.43 -12.42 -27.19
N ASP A 983 2.58 -11.10 -27.14
CA ASP A 983 2.82 -10.24 -28.30
C ASP A 983 4.32 -10.17 -28.70
N GLY A 984 5.19 -10.92 -28.01
CA GLY A 984 6.62 -11.06 -28.32
C GLY A 984 7.53 -10.02 -27.64
N ARG A 985 6.98 -9.08 -26.86
CA ARG A 985 7.78 -8.11 -26.10
C ARG A 985 8.26 -8.73 -24.79
N LEU A 986 9.57 -8.75 -24.57
CA LEU A 986 10.13 -8.78 -23.21
C LEU A 986 10.02 -7.36 -22.62
N ILE A 987 9.84 -7.22 -21.32
CA ILE A 987 9.75 -5.93 -20.60
C ILE A 987 10.48 -6.11 -19.27
N THR A 988 11.46 -5.25 -18.99
CA THR A 988 12.24 -5.31 -17.74
C THR A 988 12.07 -4.03 -16.95
N GLY A 989 11.76 -4.14 -15.67
CA GLY A 989 11.57 -2.98 -14.80
C GLY A 989 11.28 -3.35 -13.35
N LEU A 990 11.20 -2.32 -12.51
CA LEU A 990 10.82 -2.46 -11.10
C LEU A 990 9.34 -2.75 -10.97
N LEU A 991 8.98 -3.68 -10.10
CA LEU A 991 7.57 -3.98 -9.83
C LEU A 991 6.94 -2.87 -8.99
N VAL A 992 6.22 -1.95 -9.63
CA VAL A 992 5.48 -0.87 -8.95
C VAL A 992 4.14 -1.35 -8.45
N SER A 993 3.47 -2.21 -9.22
CA SER A 993 2.18 -2.78 -8.86
C SER A 993 2.09 -4.25 -9.32
N GLU A 994 1.39 -5.08 -8.55
CA GLU A 994 1.03 -6.45 -8.94
C GLU A 994 -0.41 -6.72 -8.51
N THR A 995 -1.20 -7.26 -9.44
CA THR A 995 -2.58 -7.74 -9.19
C THR A 995 -2.77 -9.11 -9.87
N PRO A 996 -3.83 -9.88 -9.59
CA PRO A 996 -4.04 -11.19 -10.23
C PRO A 996 -4.30 -11.15 -11.75
N SER A 997 -4.38 -9.97 -12.38
CA SER A 997 -4.66 -9.80 -13.82
C SER A 997 -3.66 -8.93 -14.55
N GLU A 998 -2.79 -8.21 -13.85
CA GLU A 998 -1.76 -7.37 -14.45
C GLU A 998 -0.60 -7.12 -13.49
N ILE A 999 0.51 -6.65 -14.03
CA ILE A 999 1.64 -6.12 -13.27
C ILE A 999 2.09 -4.81 -13.90
N THR A 1000 2.44 -3.82 -13.08
CA THR A 1000 3.02 -2.55 -13.55
C THR A 1000 4.53 -2.60 -13.31
N LEU A 1001 5.30 -2.57 -14.39
CA LEU A 1001 6.75 -2.44 -14.34
C LEU A 1001 7.16 -0.99 -14.63
N ARG A 1002 8.05 -0.43 -13.81
CA ARG A 1002 8.73 0.84 -14.10
C ARG A 1002 10.09 0.55 -14.72
N ALA A 1003 10.20 0.83 -16.01
CA ALA A 1003 11.43 0.68 -16.79
C ALA A 1003 12.45 1.80 -16.49
N SER A 1004 13.58 1.79 -17.21
CA SER A 1004 14.55 2.90 -17.18
C SER A 1004 13.88 4.25 -17.47
N LEU A 1005 14.44 5.33 -16.92
CA LEU A 1005 13.89 6.70 -16.93
C LEU A 1005 12.48 6.89 -16.32
N GLY A 1006 11.89 5.86 -15.71
CA GLY A 1006 10.66 5.99 -14.91
C GLY A 1006 9.36 5.80 -15.69
N ALA A 1007 9.44 5.30 -16.93
CA ALA A 1007 8.25 4.91 -17.70
C ALA A 1007 7.57 3.71 -17.04
N GLU A 1008 6.28 3.80 -16.76
CA GLU A 1008 5.48 2.70 -16.20
C GLU A 1008 4.67 2.00 -17.29
N GLU A 1009 4.75 0.67 -17.32
CA GLU A 1009 4.04 -0.19 -18.24
C GLU A 1009 3.22 -1.24 -17.49
N THR A 1010 1.89 -1.18 -17.64
CA THR A 1010 0.95 -2.15 -17.07
C THR A 1010 0.69 -3.27 -18.07
N ILE A 1011 1.10 -4.48 -17.73
CA ILE A 1011 1.07 -5.67 -18.57
C ILE A 1011 -0.01 -6.62 -18.03
N SER A 1012 -1.02 -6.96 -18.84
CA SER A 1012 -2.00 -7.97 -18.42
C SER A 1012 -1.33 -9.34 -18.26
N ARG A 1013 -1.60 -10.05 -17.16
CA ARG A 1013 -1.14 -11.43 -16.94
C ARG A 1013 -1.65 -12.41 -18.01
N SER A 1014 -2.78 -12.15 -18.66
CA SER A 1014 -3.23 -12.97 -19.79
C SER A 1014 -2.39 -12.76 -21.04
N ASN A 1015 -1.58 -11.69 -21.08
CA ASN A 1015 -0.58 -11.41 -22.10
C ASN A 1015 0.84 -11.74 -21.60
N ILE A 1016 1.04 -12.46 -20.48
CA ILE A 1016 2.38 -12.86 -20.01
C ILE A 1016 2.64 -14.31 -20.40
N GLU A 1017 3.71 -14.53 -21.15
CA GLU A 1017 4.26 -15.85 -21.48
C GLU A 1017 5.19 -16.35 -20.36
N ALA A 1018 6.08 -15.50 -19.86
CA ALA A 1018 6.99 -15.83 -18.76
C ALA A 1018 7.30 -14.61 -17.89
N ARG A 1019 7.64 -14.85 -16.62
CA ARG A 1019 8.17 -13.82 -15.70
C ARG A 1019 9.32 -14.38 -14.88
N ARG A 1020 10.39 -13.61 -14.73
CA ARG A 1020 11.60 -13.99 -13.98
C ARG A 1020 12.10 -12.81 -13.16
N LEU A 1021 12.55 -13.07 -11.93
CA LEU A 1021 13.31 -12.10 -11.14
C LEU A 1021 14.70 -11.95 -11.77
N SER A 1022 15.15 -10.73 -12.01
CA SER A 1022 16.52 -10.46 -12.48
C SER A 1022 17.49 -10.52 -11.30
N PRO A 1023 18.64 -11.21 -11.42
CA PRO A 1023 19.68 -11.19 -10.40
C PRO A 1023 20.55 -9.91 -10.44
N LEU A 1024 20.34 -9.02 -11.43
CA LEU A 1024 21.13 -7.80 -11.59
C LEU A 1024 20.32 -6.53 -11.31
N SER A 1025 21.02 -5.49 -10.88
CA SER A 1025 20.51 -4.14 -10.65
C SER A 1025 20.12 -3.44 -11.95
N MET A 1026 19.19 -2.48 -11.88
CA MET A 1026 18.92 -1.54 -12.98
C MET A 1026 19.94 -0.39 -13.06
N MET A 1027 20.82 -0.27 -12.07
CA MET A 1027 21.87 0.75 -12.09
C MET A 1027 23.03 0.33 -13.03
N PRO A 1028 23.51 1.21 -13.92
CA PRO A 1028 24.62 0.93 -14.83
C PRO A 1028 25.89 0.39 -14.16
N GLN A 1029 26.63 -0.45 -14.88
CA GLN A 1029 27.99 -0.89 -14.53
C GLN A 1029 29.01 -0.33 -15.52
N GLY A 1030 30.25 -0.13 -15.06
CA GLY A 1030 31.35 0.46 -15.86
C GLY A 1030 31.56 1.96 -15.61
N PHE A 1031 31.18 2.48 -14.45
CA PHE A 1031 31.40 3.90 -14.12
C PHE A 1031 32.88 4.27 -14.06
N GLU A 1032 33.77 3.35 -13.68
CA GLU A 1032 35.22 3.52 -13.73
C GLU A 1032 35.81 3.62 -15.14
N GLU A 1033 35.09 3.16 -16.17
CA GLU A 1033 35.50 3.28 -17.58
C GLU A 1033 35.10 4.64 -18.18
N THR A 1034 34.16 5.35 -17.53
CA THR A 1034 33.48 6.54 -18.08
C THR A 1034 33.62 7.80 -17.22
N LEU A 1035 33.96 7.64 -15.93
CA LEU A 1035 34.32 8.70 -15.01
C LEU A 1035 35.82 8.60 -14.72
N THR A 1036 36.53 9.71 -14.81
CA THR A 1036 37.90 9.78 -14.31
C THR A 1036 37.94 9.55 -12.81
N ARG A 1037 39.11 9.14 -12.30
CA ARG A 1037 39.33 8.91 -10.86
C ARG A 1037 39.05 10.16 -10.01
N GLN A 1038 39.27 11.35 -10.56
CA GLN A 1038 38.91 12.61 -9.93
C GLN A 1038 37.40 12.89 -10.00
N GLU A 1039 36.72 12.63 -11.12
CA GLU A 1039 35.25 12.74 -11.21
C GLU A 1039 34.53 11.79 -10.24
N LEU A 1040 35.06 10.59 -9.99
CA LEU A 1040 34.56 9.66 -8.96
C LEU A 1040 34.72 10.24 -7.55
N ALA A 1041 35.87 10.82 -7.23
CA ALA A 1041 36.10 11.48 -5.94
C ALA A 1041 35.21 12.71 -5.76
N ASP A 1042 35.12 13.57 -6.79
CA ASP A 1042 34.28 14.76 -6.86
C ASP A 1042 32.79 14.39 -6.65
N LEU A 1043 32.29 13.37 -7.36
CA LEU A 1043 30.92 12.84 -7.21
C LEU A 1043 30.64 12.37 -5.78
N ILE A 1044 31.55 11.59 -5.18
CA ILE A 1044 31.42 11.10 -3.80
C ILE A 1044 31.47 12.27 -2.81
N GLY A 1045 32.31 13.28 -3.05
CA GLY A 1045 32.34 14.52 -2.26
C GLY A 1045 31.04 15.31 -2.34
N PHE A 1046 30.47 15.46 -3.53
CA PHE A 1046 29.17 16.10 -3.74
C PHE A 1046 28.04 15.36 -3.03
N LEU A 1047 27.95 14.04 -3.16
CA LEU A 1047 26.95 13.21 -2.44
C LEU A 1047 27.13 13.29 -0.92
N LYS A 1048 28.30 13.70 -0.44
CA LYS A 1048 28.63 13.83 0.99
C LYS A 1048 28.54 15.24 1.58
N GLN A 1049 28.13 16.25 0.82
CA GLN A 1049 28.05 17.62 1.33
C GLN A 1049 26.84 17.87 2.26
N THR A 1050 26.91 18.96 3.03
CA THR A 1050 25.89 19.36 4.02
C THR A 1050 24.97 20.50 3.58
N SER A 1051 25.23 21.16 2.45
CA SER A 1051 24.58 22.43 2.07
C SER A 1051 24.01 22.42 0.65
N ASN A 1052 22.91 23.14 0.42
CA ASN A 1052 22.32 23.33 -0.90
C ASN A 1052 22.99 24.52 -1.60
N ILE A 1053 23.74 24.28 -2.69
CA ILE A 1053 24.32 25.36 -3.52
C ILE A 1053 23.26 25.84 -4.53
N SER A 1054 22.23 26.48 -3.99
CA SER A 1054 21.21 27.25 -4.72
C SER A 1054 21.24 28.69 -4.23
N GLY A 1055 22.29 29.45 -4.58
CA GLY A 1055 22.47 30.79 -4.04
C GLY A 1055 23.80 31.49 -4.33
N ARG A 1056 24.22 31.57 -5.59
CA ARG A 1056 25.15 32.61 -6.11
C ARG A 1056 25.06 32.64 -7.64
N ASN A 1057 24.31 33.62 -8.14
CA ASN A 1057 24.13 34.10 -9.52
C ASN A 1057 24.28 33.07 -10.66
#